data_AF-A0A7G9YK63-F1
#
_entry.id   AF-A0A7G9YK63-F1
#
_cell.length_a   1.000
_cell.length_b   1.000
_cell.length_c   1.000
_cell.angle_alpha   90.00
_cell.angle_beta   90.00
_cell.angle_gamma   90.00
#
_symmetry.space_group_name_H-M   'P 1'
#
loop_
_entity.id
_entity.type
_entity.pdbx_description
1 polymer ?
#
loop_
_entity_poly.entity_id
_entity_poly.type
_entity_poly.pdbx_seq_one_letter_code
_entity_poly.pdbx_strand_id
1 'polypeptide(L)'
;MTYPAGVNDQPMIGLWALEEGYSLSARDIDFNGDKVWLLLLKDGEVMKDAIIDSRRCDADRWFNYYNVSGVLVFSTYVDAVFHGTKSNVVQLRYTTQYSEIDGSVFEWAKNILPTGIVIIAPPTITGYNPDPYVSDPEGVMREFNIAIDQPSDVAWYIDGTVVKDTEKGVTSAYYTNSSAAVGYWNVSAVASNAEGTDMQTWWWTVTPGGHSTGYRIWDAAKNMDLDYIWDARSYSGFYYDIDDDISTETLAIQLGSYTDRNIEAGNLNYITTAADTEFEYDDWGSYKVIGFMAEKYFAGYEDENTSITNDDISLVSKDMLSKVLIDEDEKYMISTGASLELKEGYELKIIQLDIDGGQAQIELLKDGRSVDNDIVTSPDDYVYTEDLGKLDDVPLVVVHIDSVFAGTESDMLTINGIFQISDDFIPVATGEDYDVMEIKSTTSYTITMENSDDIDLEAGEIVDIMGNLKFLVANDDTLRFALYEWITEPGTYNIRGTVYGTTGDQTWDHMNFEGFYYNIDDNLGTEELRVEEISGNAIPKDELVYTTTPQLVYFDLSSEWGSYEVIGFMAEPYFAGYDKDETKGGITDEDISLISNDMLSKVLIDVEDDRMISTGASLQLEEGYELKIIQLDTDGGQAQIELLKDGRSVDTEIVKSPDTYVYKKDLGKLDDVPLVAVYLSNIFAGTETDMVTIEGVFQISDDPIPIDAGCKYGEMDITSASSSKIAMKNPDDIGLNEGGNTMIMDDIGFMTSDDGDRYALFVRRTIDPIAALKIELPESLIVGEEIVITVTADGDPVEGAEVRFAGENLGLTDSDGKVRFTSEEAGTFTITASKENYDSASIVVRIIGGSTAAADAVIALQLAVSGKWDADADVSGDGKVTSLDALMILQMAVKDSWAVPEIVINELMPNPIGADRGNETTELYNCGDKPVDISGWVLENEDGATYNIPAGTIIEPYGLLPDDECTT
;
A
#
# COMPACT_ATOMS: atom_id res chain seq x y z
N MET A 1 -55.32 -4.59 -49.15
CA MET A 1 -55.91 -3.30 -48.74
C MET A 1 -54.81 -2.54 -48.04
N THR A 2 -54.48 -1.35 -48.51
CA THR A 2 -53.48 -0.46 -47.93
C THR A 2 -54.00 0.07 -46.58
N TYR A 3 -53.29 -0.27 -45.50
CA TYR A 3 -53.51 0.31 -44.17
C TYR A 3 -52.82 1.67 -44.10
N PRO A 4 -53.49 2.74 -43.63
CA PRO A 4 -52.84 4.02 -43.42
C PRO A 4 -51.98 3.98 -42.15
N ALA A 5 -50.85 4.68 -42.22
CA ALA A 5 -49.90 4.88 -41.14
C ALA A 5 -50.51 5.70 -39.99
N GLY A 6 -50.15 5.33 -38.76
CA GLY A 6 -50.48 6.00 -37.51
C GLY A 6 -49.90 5.19 -36.36
N VAL A 7 -48.61 5.37 -36.11
CA VAL A 7 -47.86 4.72 -35.02
C VAL A 7 -47.94 5.66 -33.80
N ASN A 8 -48.51 5.18 -32.70
CA ASN A 8 -48.42 5.82 -31.39
C ASN A 8 -47.50 4.94 -30.53
N ASP A 9 -46.45 5.55 -30.02
CA ASP A 9 -45.46 4.96 -29.13
C ASP A 9 -45.57 5.68 -27.79
N GLN A 10 -45.88 4.96 -26.72
CA GLN A 10 -45.81 5.51 -25.37
C GLN A 10 -45.01 4.59 -24.44
N PRO A 11 -44.00 5.13 -23.72
CA PRO A 11 -43.35 4.44 -22.62
C PRO A 11 -44.24 4.46 -21.37
N MET A 12 -44.46 3.31 -20.74
CA MET A 12 -45.15 3.20 -19.45
C MET A 12 -44.16 3.20 -18.28
N ILE A 13 -44.36 4.07 -17.29
CA ILE A 13 -43.80 3.98 -15.94
C ILE A 13 -44.99 3.99 -14.96
N GLY A 14 -45.36 2.84 -14.38
CA GLY A 14 -46.44 2.74 -13.38
C GLY A 14 -47.86 2.40 -13.90
N LEU A 15 -48.89 2.81 -13.13
CA LEU A 15 -50.31 2.42 -13.28
C LEU A 15 -51.09 3.36 -14.21
N TRP A 16 -51.62 2.83 -15.31
CA TRP A 16 -52.44 3.54 -16.29
C TRP A 16 -53.93 3.34 -16.03
N ALA A 17 -54.63 4.40 -15.62
CA ALA A 17 -56.09 4.37 -15.47
C ALA A 17 -56.81 4.29 -16.82
N LEU A 18 -57.79 3.39 -16.93
CA LEU A 18 -58.64 3.15 -18.09
C LEU A 18 -60.12 3.46 -17.75
N GLU A 19 -60.99 3.43 -18.76
CA GLU A 19 -62.42 3.71 -18.57
C GLU A 19 -63.14 2.57 -17.83
N GLU A 20 -64.32 2.86 -17.27
CA GLU A 20 -65.15 1.88 -16.53
C GLU A 20 -64.45 1.23 -15.33
N GLY A 21 -63.55 1.97 -14.67
CA GLY A 21 -62.86 1.52 -13.45
C GLY A 21 -61.68 0.58 -13.71
N TYR A 22 -61.31 0.38 -14.98
CA TYR A 22 -60.15 -0.44 -15.33
C TYR A 22 -58.82 0.31 -15.12
N SER A 23 -57.72 -0.42 -14.97
CA SER A 23 -56.36 0.13 -15.04
C SER A 23 -55.36 -0.92 -15.54
N LEU A 24 -54.29 -0.51 -16.20
CA LEU A 24 -53.20 -1.37 -16.67
C LEU A 24 -51.91 -1.01 -15.94
N SER A 25 -51.15 -2.00 -15.46
CA SER A 25 -49.85 -1.79 -14.82
C SER A 25 -48.82 -2.74 -15.40
N ALA A 26 -47.56 -2.30 -15.49
CA ALA A 26 -46.42 -3.20 -15.62
C ALA A 26 -45.95 -3.55 -14.21
N ARG A 27 -46.07 -4.82 -13.82
CA ARG A 27 -45.65 -5.29 -12.50
C ARG A 27 -44.15 -5.48 -12.42
N ASP A 28 -43.54 -5.96 -13.51
CA ASP A 28 -42.11 -6.23 -13.56
C ASP A 28 -41.60 -6.35 -15.00
N ILE A 29 -40.29 -6.22 -15.18
CA ILE A 29 -39.55 -6.45 -16.43
C ILE A 29 -38.44 -7.47 -16.14
N ASP A 30 -38.16 -8.37 -17.07
CA ASP A 30 -37.06 -9.33 -16.86
C ASP A 30 -35.68 -8.68 -16.98
N PHE A 31 -34.68 -9.29 -16.34
CA PHE A 31 -33.32 -8.75 -16.24
C PHE A 31 -32.69 -8.39 -17.60
N ASN A 32 -33.03 -9.13 -18.65
CA ASN A 32 -32.52 -8.91 -20.01
C ASN A 32 -33.26 -7.81 -20.78
N GLY A 33 -34.28 -7.19 -20.18
CA GLY A 33 -35.05 -6.09 -20.77
C GLY A 33 -35.91 -6.49 -21.96
N ASP A 34 -36.33 -7.75 -22.07
CA ASP A 34 -37.06 -8.25 -23.24
C ASP A 34 -38.43 -8.85 -22.94
N LYS A 35 -38.79 -9.07 -21.67
CA LYS A 35 -40.14 -9.47 -21.24
C LYS A 35 -40.74 -8.52 -20.22
N VAL A 36 -42.06 -8.36 -20.27
CA VAL A 36 -42.83 -7.55 -19.31
C VAL A 36 -43.98 -8.37 -18.73
N TRP A 37 -44.23 -8.24 -17.42
CA TRP A 37 -45.44 -8.74 -16.77
C TRP A 37 -46.51 -7.66 -16.68
N LEU A 38 -47.54 -7.75 -17.53
CA LEU A 38 -48.66 -6.80 -17.54
C LEU A 38 -49.84 -7.28 -16.69
N LEU A 39 -50.47 -6.37 -15.95
CA LEU A 39 -51.65 -6.57 -15.12
C LEU A 39 -52.75 -5.61 -15.54
N LEU A 40 -53.93 -6.14 -15.88
CA LEU A 40 -55.16 -5.37 -16.05
C LEU A 40 -56.02 -5.55 -14.79
N LEU A 41 -56.36 -4.45 -14.15
CA LEU A 41 -57.19 -4.39 -12.94
C LEU A 41 -58.54 -3.75 -13.23
N LYS A 42 -59.55 -4.03 -12.41
CA LYS A 42 -60.83 -3.32 -12.34
C LYS A 42 -61.16 -3.02 -10.89
N ASP A 43 -61.35 -1.74 -10.58
CA ASP A 43 -61.59 -1.24 -9.22
C ASP A 43 -60.57 -1.78 -8.20
N GLY A 44 -59.32 -1.99 -8.64
CA GLY A 44 -58.21 -2.53 -7.84
C GLY A 44 -58.07 -4.06 -7.82
N GLU A 45 -59.00 -4.83 -8.40
CA GLU A 45 -58.88 -6.29 -8.51
C GLU A 45 -58.29 -6.73 -9.85
N VAL A 46 -57.38 -7.70 -9.84
CA VAL A 46 -56.71 -8.20 -11.06
C VAL A 46 -57.69 -9.00 -11.92
N MET A 47 -57.96 -8.50 -13.13
CA MET A 47 -58.84 -9.13 -14.12
C MET A 47 -58.06 -10.06 -15.06
N LYS A 48 -56.82 -9.70 -15.39
CA LYS A 48 -55.90 -10.52 -16.16
C LYS A 48 -54.47 -10.08 -15.91
N ASP A 49 -53.55 -11.02 -15.87
CA ASP A 49 -52.13 -10.77 -15.96
C ASP A 49 -51.47 -11.72 -16.97
N ALA A 50 -50.36 -11.30 -17.57
CA ALA A 50 -49.57 -12.13 -18.47
C ALA A 50 -48.15 -11.58 -18.65
N ILE A 51 -47.19 -12.48 -18.82
CA ILE A 51 -45.84 -12.14 -19.25
C ILE A 51 -45.80 -12.14 -20.77
N ILE A 52 -45.33 -11.04 -21.37
CA ILE A 52 -45.26 -10.83 -22.81
C ILE A 52 -43.79 -10.69 -23.20
N ASP A 53 -43.34 -11.49 -24.17
CA ASP A 53 -41.97 -11.50 -24.69
C ASP A 53 -41.89 -10.67 -25.98
N SER A 54 -41.15 -9.56 -25.91
CA SER A 54 -41.01 -8.59 -27.00
C SER A 54 -40.07 -9.04 -28.13
N ARG A 55 -39.47 -10.24 -28.09
CA ARG A 55 -38.59 -10.77 -29.14
C ARG A 55 -39.28 -11.70 -30.13
N ARG A 56 -40.45 -12.26 -29.83
CA ARG A 56 -41.14 -13.26 -30.71
C ARG A 56 -41.98 -12.63 -31.81
N CYS A 57 -41.87 -13.03 -33.08
CA CYS A 57 -42.49 -12.33 -34.21
C CYS A 57 -44.01 -12.60 -34.46
N ASP A 58 -44.74 -13.19 -33.51
CA ASP A 58 -46.06 -13.79 -33.74
C ASP A 58 -47.12 -13.31 -32.71
N ALA A 59 -48.30 -13.97 -32.67
CA ALA A 59 -49.46 -13.66 -31.84
C ALA A 59 -49.20 -13.55 -30.31
N ASP A 60 -48.02 -13.95 -29.84
CA ASP A 60 -47.60 -13.96 -28.43
C ASP A 60 -47.24 -12.57 -27.87
N ARG A 61 -47.16 -11.52 -28.70
CA ARG A 61 -46.96 -10.13 -28.24
C ARG A 61 -48.25 -9.37 -27.89
N TRP A 62 -49.41 -10.00 -28.09
CA TRP A 62 -50.71 -9.38 -27.82
C TRP A 62 -51.22 -9.68 -26.42
N PHE A 63 -51.51 -8.63 -25.66
CA PHE A 63 -52.26 -8.71 -24.41
C PHE A 63 -53.74 -8.39 -24.68
N ASN A 64 -54.57 -9.44 -24.73
CA ASN A 64 -56.01 -9.33 -24.95
C ASN A 64 -56.81 -9.80 -23.73
N TYR A 65 -57.78 -9.01 -23.26
CA TYR A 65 -58.70 -9.38 -22.20
C TYR A 65 -60.14 -9.44 -22.71
N TYR A 66 -60.76 -10.60 -22.52
CA TYR A 66 -62.17 -10.84 -22.77
C TYR A 66 -62.88 -11.01 -21.43
N ASN A 67 -64.03 -10.37 -21.24
CA ASN A 67 -64.81 -10.55 -20.02
C ASN A 67 -65.44 -11.96 -19.96
N VAL A 68 -66.08 -12.28 -18.84
CA VAL A 68 -66.73 -13.60 -18.61
C VAL A 68 -67.80 -13.97 -19.64
N SER A 69 -68.32 -13.00 -20.38
CA SER A 69 -69.30 -13.20 -21.46
C SER A 69 -68.65 -13.38 -22.84
N GLY A 70 -67.31 -13.37 -22.93
CA GLY A 70 -66.54 -13.55 -24.15
C GLY A 70 -66.40 -12.30 -25.02
N VAL A 71 -66.71 -11.11 -24.49
CA VAL A 71 -66.56 -9.83 -25.21
C VAL A 71 -65.16 -9.27 -24.97
N LEU A 72 -64.47 -8.85 -26.04
CA LEU A 72 -63.16 -8.19 -25.93
C LEU A 72 -63.33 -6.83 -25.26
N VAL A 73 -62.64 -6.61 -24.14
CA VAL A 73 -62.71 -5.38 -23.35
C VAL A 73 -61.41 -4.57 -23.47
N PHE A 74 -60.27 -5.24 -23.60
CA PHE A 74 -58.97 -4.55 -23.75
C PHE A 74 -58.04 -5.35 -24.66
N SER A 75 -57.29 -4.65 -25.52
CA SER A 75 -56.31 -5.24 -26.44
C SER A 75 -55.12 -4.30 -26.58
N THR A 76 -53.89 -4.81 -26.50
CA THR A 76 -52.66 -4.05 -26.76
C THR A 76 -51.54 -4.98 -27.24
N TYR A 77 -50.57 -4.43 -27.97
CA TYR A 77 -49.39 -5.12 -28.48
C TYR A 77 -48.14 -4.56 -27.81
N VAL A 78 -47.29 -5.43 -27.25
CA VAL A 78 -46.00 -5.00 -26.68
C VAL A 78 -44.99 -4.89 -27.81
N ASP A 79 -44.52 -3.67 -28.08
CA ASP A 79 -43.61 -3.39 -29.19
C ASP A 79 -42.15 -3.53 -28.75
N ALA A 80 -41.80 -2.89 -27.64
CA ALA A 80 -40.49 -2.95 -27.03
C ALA A 80 -40.58 -2.93 -25.50
N VAL A 81 -39.59 -3.53 -24.86
CA VAL A 81 -39.35 -3.48 -23.42
C VAL A 81 -37.96 -2.87 -23.27
N PHE A 82 -37.80 -1.94 -22.33
CA PHE A 82 -36.56 -1.22 -22.08
C PHE A 82 -36.28 -1.22 -20.59
N HIS A 83 -35.19 -1.87 -20.20
CA HIS A 83 -34.72 -1.93 -18.83
C HIS A 83 -33.63 -0.86 -18.66
N GLY A 84 -33.98 0.26 -18.02
CA GLY A 84 -33.12 1.43 -17.91
C GLY A 84 -32.64 1.63 -16.47
N THR A 85 -31.47 2.24 -16.30
CA THR A 85 -30.80 2.40 -14.99
C THR A 85 -31.57 3.27 -13.99
N LYS A 86 -32.40 4.22 -14.46
CA LYS A 86 -33.27 5.07 -13.61
C LYS A 86 -34.75 4.69 -13.64
N SER A 87 -35.22 4.07 -14.72
CA SER A 87 -36.62 3.65 -14.85
C SER A 87 -36.81 2.59 -15.92
N ASN A 88 -37.75 1.69 -15.64
CA ASN A 88 -38.16 0.61 -16.52
C ASN A 88 -39.34 1.07 -17.40
N VAL A 89 -39.24 0.80 -18.69
CA VAL A 89 -40.15 1.34 -19.70
C VAL A 89 -40.68 0.24 -20.61
N VAL A 90 -41.99 0.26 -20.85
CA VAL A 90 -42.64 -0.68 -21.77
C VAL A 90 -43.37 0.12 -22.84
N GLN A 91 -43.06 -0.17 -24.11
CA GLN A 91 -43.68 0.46 -25.26
C GLN A 91 -44.86 -0.37 -25.76
N LEU A 92 -46.05 0.22 -25.75
CA LEU A 92 -47.30 -0.43 -26.19
C LEU A 92 -47.77 0.17 -27.52
N ARG A 93 -48.23 -0.69 -28.43
CA ARG A 93 -48.84 -0.34 -29.72
C ARG A 93 -50.22 -0.96 -29.88
N TYR A 94 -50.99 -0.40 -30.81
CA TYR A 94 -52.32 -0.90 -31.18
C TYR A 94 -53.28 -1.11 -30.00
N THR A 95 -53.17 -0.26 -28.97
CA THR A 95 -53.99 -0.35 -27.76
C THR A 95 -55.43 0.10 -28.02
N THR A 96 -56.42 -0.69 -27.63
CA THR A 96 -57.84 -0.37 -27.74
C THR A 96 -58.63 -0.91 -26.54
N GLN A 97 -59.48 -0.06 -25.96
CA GLN A 97 -60.45 -0.45 -24.94
C GLN A 97 -61.88 -0.38 -25.51
N TYR A 98 -62.71 -1.36 -25.14
CA TYR A 98 -64.11 -1.46 -25.49
C TYR A 98 -64.96 -1.39 -24.21
N SER A 99 -66.07 -0.67 -24.24
CA SER A 99 -67.06 -0.67 -23.17
C SER A 99 -67.59 -2.07 -22.95
N GLU A 100 -67.55 -2.53 -21.70
CA GLU A 100 -68.14 -3.81 -21.33
C GLU A 100 -69.68 -3.75 -21.29
N ILE A 101 -70.26 -2.54 -21.30
CA ILE A 101 -71.69 -2.27 -21.21
C ILE A 101 -72.36 -2.40 -22.58
N ASP A 102 -71.78 -1.80 -23.63
CA ASP A 102 -72.39 -1.76 -24.97
C ASP A 102 -71.47 -2.17 -26.12
N GLY A 103 -70.20 -2.51 -25.85
CA GLY A 103 -69.23 -2.95 -26.84
C GLY A 103 -68.68 -1.84 -27.75
N SER A 104 -69.00 -0.57 -27.47
CA SER A 104 -68.44 0.56 -28.18
C SER A 104 -66.95 0.76 -27.83
N VAL A 105 -66.16 1.29 -28.77
CA VAL A 105 -64.74 1.63 -28.52
C VAL A 105 -64.68 2.99 -27.83
N PHE A 106 -63.95 3.11 -26.73
CA PHE A 106 -63.75 4.39 -26.06
C PHE A 106 -62.93 5.36 -26.93
N GLU A 107 -63.41 6.60 -27.07
CA GLU A 107 -62.93 7.55 -28.08
C GLU A 107 -61.46 7.99 -27.88
N TRP A 108 -60.90 7.88 -26.66
CA TRP A 108 -59.47 8.11 -26.41
C TRP A 108 -58.55 7.14 -27.17
N ALA A 109 -59.07 5.96 -27.55
CA ALA A 109 -58.36 4.98 -28.35
C ALA A 109 -58.31 5.31 -29.86
N LYS A 110 -59.00 6.37 -30.33
CA LYS A 110 -59.13 6.68 -31.77
C LYS A 110 -58.44 7.96 -32.24
N ASN A 111 -58.07 8.89 -31.36
CA ASN A 111 -57.34 10.10 -31.73
C ASN A 111 -56.63 10.66 -30.49
N ILE A 112 -55.29 10.84 -30.51
CA ILE A 112 -54.52 11.97 -29.93
C ILE A 112 -53.01 11.78 -30.21
N LEU A 113 -52.43 12.71 -30.99
CA LEU A 113 -51.42 13.73 -30.59
C LEU A 113 -51.95 15.08 -31.17
N PRO A 114 -51.74 16.30 -30.61
CA PRO A 114 -50.86 16.69 -29.49
C PRO A 114 -51.51 17.54 -28.36
N THR A 115 -50.70 17.78 -27.31
CA THR A 115 -50.68 18.80 -26.22
C THR A 115 -51.79 18.89 -25.14
N GLY A 116 -51.37 18.66 -23.88
CA GLY A 116 -51.42 19.70 -22.85
C GLY A 116 -52.40 19.52 -21.68
N ILE A 117 -52.01 18.74 -20.67
CA ILE A 117 -52.34 19.05 -19.27
C ILE A 117 -51.00 19.24 -18.55
N VAL A 118 -50.72 20.47 -18.15
CA VAL A 118 -49.60 20.80 -17.28
C VAL A 118 -50.05 20.47 -15.86
N ILE A 119 -49.51 19.40 -15.28
CA ILE A 119 -49.37 19.34 -13.83
C ILE A 119 -48.13 20.17 -13.57
N ILE A 120 -48.30 21.37 -13.01
CA ILE A 120 -47.15 22.19 -12.64
C ILE A 120 -46.61 21.54 -11.37
N ALA A 121 -45.50 20.83 -11.50
CA ALA A 121 -44.76 20.32 -10.35
C ALA A 121 -44.13 21.52 -9.61
N PRO A 122 -43.79 21.42 -8.31
CA PRO A 122 -42.88 22.37 -7.69
C PRO A 122 -41.59 22.46 -8.52
N PRO A 123 -40.87 23.60 -8.48
CA PRO A 123 -39.61 23.72 -9.21
C PRO A 123 -38.63 22.66 -8.73
N THR A 124 -37.85 22.09 -9.64
CA THR A 124 -36.80 21.10 -9.36
C THR A 124 -35.46 21.69 -9.78
N ILE A 125 -34.47 21.65 -8.90
CA ILE A 125 -33.07 21.92 -9.23
C ILE A 125 -32.55 20.71 -10.01
N THR A 126 -32.24 20.94 -11.28
CA THR A 126 -31.88 19.90 -12.26
C THR A 126 -30.37 19.77 -12.48
N GLY A 127 -29.60 20.73 -11.96
CA GLY A 127 -28.15 20.72 -11.99
C GLY A 127 -27.61 21.78 -11.04
N TYR A 128 -26.41 21.55 -10.54
CA TYR A 128 -25.70 22.46 -9.65
C TYR A 128 -24.20 22.29 -9.86
N ASN A 129 -23.45 23.34 -9.61
CA ASN A 129 -21.99 23.33 -9.64
C ASN A 129 -21.49 24.41 -8.66
N PRO A 130 -20.44 24.19 -7.86
CA PRO A 130 -19.63 22.96 -7.70
C PRO A 130 -20.43 21.79 -7.11
N ASP A 131 -19.77 20.64 -6.94
CA ASP A 131 -20.29 19.51 -6.18
C ASP A 131 -20.60 19.89 -4.73
N PRO A 132 -21.45 19.13 -4.00
CA PRO A 132 -21.98 19.54 -2.69
C PRO A 132 -20.93 19.73 -1.59
N TYR A 133 -19.67 19.39 -1.83
CA TYR A 133 -18.55 19.63 -0.94
C TYR A 133 -17.47 20.39 -1.71
N VAL A 134 -17.01 21.50 -1.15
CA VAL A 134 -16.13 22.44 -1.83
C VAL A 134 -15.04 22.86 -0.87
N SER A 135 -13.79 22.84 -1.33
CA SER A 135 -12.65 23.38 -0.58
C SER A 135 -12.02 24.53 -1.37
N ASP A 136 -11.76 25.66 -0.70
CA ASP A 136 -11.07 26.81 -1.28
C ASP A 136 -10.12 27.47 -0.29
N PRO A 137 -8.97 28.00 -0.75
CA PRO A 137 -8.19 28.94 0.04
C PRO A 137 -8.97 30.25 0.31
N GLU A 138 -8.74 30.86 1.48
CA GLU A 138 -9.33 32.15 1.85
C GLU A 138 -8.88 33.21 0.83
N GLY A 139 -9.86 33.97 0.36
CA GLY A 139 -9.64 34.98 -0.67
C GLY A 139 -9.81 34.46 -2.10
N VAL A 140 -9.92 33.14 -2.34
CA VAL A 140 -10.33 32.61 -3.65
C VAL A 140 -11.80 32.93 -3.90
N MET A 141 -12.09 33.24 -5.16
CA MET A 141 -13.44 33.54 -5.62
C MET A 141 -14.15 32.24 -5.97
N ARG A 142 -15.12 31.82 -5.16
CA ARG A 142 -15.95 30.64 -5.41
C ARG A 142 -17.32 31.02 -5.94
N GLU A 143 -17.71 30.43 -7.07
CA GLU A 143 -19.05 30.56 -7.64
C GLU A 143 -19.86 29.27 -7.44
N PHE A 144 -21.06 29.42 -6.89
CA PHE A 144 -22.09 28.38 -6.79
C PHE A 144 -23.18 28.69 -7.80
N ASN A 145 -23.68 27.69 -8.52
CA ASN A 145 -24.76 27.86 -9.48
C ASN A 145 -25.75 26.70 -9.43
N ILE A 146 -26.97 26.99 -9.86
CA ILE A 146 -28.07 26.03 -10.01
C ILE A 146 -28.78 26.22 -11.35
N ALA A 147 -29.30 25.13 -11.89
CA ALA A 147 -30.24 25.09 -13.01
C ALA A 147 -31.59 24.55 -12.53
N ILE A 148 -32.69 25.13 -12.98
CA ILE A 148 -34.05 24.85 -12.48
C ILE A 148 -34.95 24.54 -13.66
N ASP A 149 -35.78 23.52 -13.54
CA ASP A 149 -36.70 23.06 -14.59
C ASP A 149 -37.79 24.08 -14.98
N GLN A 150 -38.05 25.10 -14.15
CA GLN A 150 -39.05 26.14 -14.40
C GLN A 150 -38.76 27.50 -13.69
N PRO A 151 -39.34 28.62 -14.17
CA PRO A 151 -39.10 29.95 -13.60
C PRO A 151 -39.44 30.03 -12.10
N SER A 152 -38.45 30.43 -11.31
CA SER A 152 -38.52 30.44 -9.85
C SER A 152 -37.81 31.66 -9.26
N ASP A 153 -38.26 32.09 -8.08
CA ASP A 153 -37.58 33.06 -7.25
C ASP A 153 -36.51 32.33 -6.42
N VAL A 154 -35.23 32.68 -6.59
CA VAL A 154 -34.07 32.02 -5.96
C VAL A 154 -33.49 32.90 -4.85
N ALA A 155 -33.32 32.33 -3.66
CA ALA A 155 -32.65 32.95 -2.53
C ALA A 155 -31.41 32.14 -2.12
N TRP A 156 -30.30 32.85 -1.85
CA TRP A 156 -29.01 32.27 -1.46
C TRP A 156 -28.71 32.52 0.02
N TYR A 157 -28.17 31.51 0.68
CA TYR A 157 -27.86 31.51 2.11
C TYR A 157 -26.42 31.05 2.37
N ILE A 158 -25.79 31.64 3.40
CA ILE A 158 -24.61 31.10 4.08
C ILE A 158 -24.95 31.00 5.56
N ASP A 159 -24.84 29.80 6.14
CA ASP A 159 -25.22 29.47 7.53
C ASP A 159 -26.62 30.01 7.89
N GLY A 160 -27.55 29.88 6.95
CA GLY A 160 -28.93 30.36 7.08
C GLY A 160 -29.12 31.87 6.96
N THR A 161 -28.06 32.65 6.70
CA THR A 161 -28.12 34.11 6.46
C THR A 161 -28.23 34.41 4.97
N VAL A 162 -29.17 35.27 4.57
CA VAL A 162 -29.34 35.66 3.15
C VAL A 162 -28.15 36.48 2.66
N VAL A 163 -27.48 36.04 1.60
CA VAL A 163 -26.23 36.64 1.08
C VAL A 163 -26.36 37.35 -0.28
N LYS A 164 -27.50 37.19 -0.95
CA LYS A 164 -27.80 37.82 -2.26
C LYS A 164 -29.26 38.24 -2.31
N ASP A 165 -29.55 39.34 -3.01
CA ASP A 165 -30.94 39.73 -3.31
C ASP A 165 -31.63 38.63 -4.12
N THR A 166 -32.88 38.31 -3.76
CA THR A 166 -33.67 37.25 -4.42
C THR A 166 -33.83 37.54 -5.91
N GLU A 167 -33.35 36.62 -6.73
CA GLU A 167 -33.47 36.66 -8.19
C GLU A 167 -34.84 36.11 -8.59
N LYS A 168 -35.61 36.87 -9.37
CA LYS A 168 -37.04 36.54 -9.61
C LYS A 168 -37.30 35.91 -10.95
N GLY A 169 -38.07 34.82 -10.95
CA GLY A 169 -38.55 34.13 -12.15
C GLY A 169 -37.42 33.65 -13.07
N VAL A 170 -36.31 33.16 -12.51
CA VAL A 170 -35.15 32.65 -13.25
C VAL A 170 -35.21 31.12 -13.37
N THR A 171 -34.56 30.57 -14.40
CA THR A 171 -34.38 29.11 -14.59
C THR A 171 -32.94 28.67 -14.33
N SER A 172 -32.08 29.60 -13.94
CA SER A 172 -30.74 29.36 -13.43
C SER A 172 -30.33 30.56 -12.59
N ALA A 173 -29.50 30.32 -11.59
CA ALA A 173 -29.02 31.35 -10.67
C ALA A 173 -27.60 30.99 -10.23
N TYR A 174 -26.84 32.00 -9.82
CA TYR A 174 -25.50 31.81 -9.30
C TYR A 174 -25.20 32.77 -8.16
N TYR A 175 -24.28 32.40 -7.28
CA TYR A 175 -23.80 33.22 -6.19
C TYR A 175 -22.29 33.07 -6.10
N THR A 176 -21.59 34.19 -6.09
CA THR A 176 -20.13 34.22 -6.00
C THR A 176 -19.73 34.84 -4.68
N ASN A 177 -18.89 34.15 -3.92
CA ASN A 177 -18.27 34.67 -2.70
C ASN A 177 -16.76 34.80 -2.92
N SER A 178 -16.18 35.93 -2.52
CA SER A 178 -14.74 36.22 -2.67
C SER A 178 -14.12 36.76 -1.37
N SER A 179 -14.79 36.55 -0.24
CA SER A 179 -14.39 37.11 1.05
C SER A 179 -14.84 36.26 2.24
N ALA A 180 -15.09 34.97 2.01
CA ALA A 180 -15.34 34.06 3.12
C ALA A 180 -14.06 33.94 3.94
N ALA A 181 -14.22 34.03 5.26
CA ALA A 181 -13.12 33.80 6.18
C ALA A 181 -12.83 32.32 6.28
N VAL A 182 -11.69 31.96 6.83
CA VAL A 182 -11.36 30.57 7.18
C VAL A 182 -12.46 29.94 8.02
N GLY A 183 -12.82 28.70 7.69
CA GLY A 183 -13.80 27.89 8.42
C GLY A 183 -14.76 27.15 7.51
N TYR A 184 -15.73 26.51 8.14
CA TYR A 184 -16.78 25.74 7.46
C TYR A 184 -18.03 26.58 7.24
N TRP A 185 -18.55 26.53 6.02
CA TRP A 185 -19.70 27.32 5.59
C TRP A 185 -20.77 26.41 4.98
N ASN A 186 -22.00 26.48 5.47
CA ASN A 186 -23.14 25.87 4.80
C ASN A 186 -23.73 26.86 3.78
N VAL A 187 -23.47 26.64 2.49
CA VAL A 187 -24.06 27.43 1.41
C VAL A 187 -25.33 26.75 0.94
N SER A 188 -26.44 27.48 0.73
CA SER A 188 -27.67 26.88 0.22
C SER A 188 -28.38 27.79 -0.77
N ALA A 189 -28.96 27.20 -1.82
CA ALA A 189 -29.83 27.86 -2.79
C ALA A 189 -31.24 27.31 -2.69
N VAL A 190 -32.22 28.17 -2.45
CA VAL A 190 -33.64 27.81 -2.38
C VAL A 190 -34.37 28.39 -3.58
N ALA A 191 -34.88 27.53 -4.45
CA ALA A 191 -35.71 27.88 -5.60
C ALA A 191 -37.20 27.76 -5.21
N SER A 192 -37.98 28.81 -5.44
CA SER A 192 -39.39 28.85 -5.01
C SER A 192 -40.32 29.47 -6.05
N ASN A 193 -41.53 28.96 -6.20
CA ASN A 193 -42.60 29.62 -6.94
C ASN A 193 -43.98 29.33 -6.33
N ALA A 194 -45.06 29.63 -7.05
CA ALA A 194 -46.43 29.41 -6.55
C ALA A 194 -46.78 27.94 -6.30
N GLU A 195 -46.02 27.00 -6.87
CA GLU A 195 -46.28 25.56 -6.89
C GLU A 195 -45.42 24.78 -5.89
N GLY A 196 -44.38 25.40 -5.30
CA GLY A 196 -43.60 24.85 -4.19
C GLY A 196 -42.15 25.35 -4.16
N THR A 197 -41.27 24.56 -3.52
CA THR A 197 -39.87 24.90 -3.30
C THR A 197 -38.96 23.68 -3.47
N ASP A 198 -37.73 23.91 -3.90
CA ASP A 198 -36.64 22.94 -3.88
C ASP A 198 -35.32 23.61 -3.43
N MET A 199 -34.37 22.83 -2.95
CA MET A 199 -33.16 23.35 -2.29
C MET A 199 -31.93 22.51 -2.59
N GLN A 200 -30.81 23.19 -2.88
CA GLN A 200 -29.48 22.60 -2.96
C GLN A 200 -28.61 23.19 -1.84
N THR A 201 -27.76 22.35 -1.26
CA THR A 201 -26.81 22.73 -0.21
C THR A 201 -25.38 22.32 -0.61
N TRP A 202 -24.42 23.15 -0.21
CA TRP A 202 -23.00 22.88 -0.29
C TRP A 202 -22.36 23.05 1.09
N TRP A 203 -21.41 22.19 1.39
CA TRP A 203 -20.48 22.34 2.50
C TRP A 203 -19.18 22.90 1.95
N TRP A 204 -18.91 24.15 2.28
CA TRP A 204 -17.77 24.88 1.77
C TRP A 204 -16.74 25.09 2.87
N THR A 205 -15.61 24.42 2.76
CA THR A 205 -14.45 24.60 3.64
C THR A 205 -13.57 25.69 3.04
N VAL A 206 -13.36 26.76 3.80
CA VAL A 206 -12.41 27.81 3.44
C VAL A 206 -11.18 27.63 4.30
N THR A 207 -10.05 27.30 3.68
CA THR A 207 -8.77 27.13 4.36
C THR A 207 -8.01 28.47 4.40
N PRO A 208 -7.04 28.69 5.29
CA PRO A 208 -6.26 29.93 5.35
C PRO A 208 -5.65 30.34 3.99
N GLY A 209 -5.80 31.63 3.70
CA GLY A 209 -5.40 32.28 2.46
C GLY A 209 -3.97 32.72 2.55
N GLY A 210 -3.10 31.74 2.41
CA GLY A 210 -1.66 31.86 2.59
C GLY A 210 -1.11 30.46 2.73
N HIS A 211 -0.43 29.98 1.69
CA HIS A 211 0.27 28.71 1.68
C HIS A 211 1.27 28.65 2.86
N SER A 212 0.86 28.21 4.07
CA SER A 212 1.77 28.15 5.24
C SER A 212 1.25 27.61 6.59
N THR A 213 -0.05 27.38 6.87
CA THR A 213 -0.49 27.20 8.28
C THR A 213 -1.19 25.88 8.58
N GLY A 214 -0.41 24.82 8.78
CA GLY A 214 -0.82 23.72 9.63
C GLY A 214 0.41 23.03 10.21
N TYR A 215 0.36 22.72 11.49
CA TYR A 215 1.36 21.93 12.18
C TYR A 215 0.94 20.47 12.08
N ARG A 216 1.89 19.59 11.79
CA ARG A 216 1.65 18.15 11.81
C ARG A 216 1.33 17.65 13.23
N ILE A 217 1.79 18.38 14.24
CA ILE A 217 1.58 18.11 15.68
C ILE A 217 0.45 19.00 16.20
N TRP A 218 -0.53 18.39 16.85
CA TRP A 218 -1.49 19.09 17.68
C TRP A 218 -0.96 19.17 19.13
N ASP A 219 -0.92 20.37 19.72
CA ASP A 219 -0.39 20.61 21.06
C ASP A 219 -1.34 21.50 21.88
N ALA A 220 -1.89 20.93 22.96
CA ALA A 220 -2.78 21.63 23.88
C ALA A 220 -2.14 22.89 24.50
N ALA A 221 -0.83 22.86 24.80
CA ALA A 221 -0.13 23.99 25.42
C ALA A 221 -0.02 25.21 24.48
N LYS A 222 -0.13 24.99 23.17
CA LYS A 222 -0.13 26.06 22.15
C LYS A 222 -1.51 26.68 21.94
N ASN A 223 -2.56 26.19 22.60
CA ASN A 223 -3.95 26.59 22.39
C ASN A 223 -4.37 26.45 20.92
N MET A 224 -4.01 25.33 20.30
CA MET A 224 -4.46 24.99 18.94
C MET A 224 -5.98 24.78 18.90
N ASP A 225 -6.59 24.94 17.73
CA ASP A 225 -8.04 24.77 17.62
C ASP A 225 -8.46 23.34 18.01
N LEU A 226 -9.58 23.22 18.70
CA LEU A 226 -10.14 21.92 19.07
C LEU A 226 -10.81 21.25 17.86
N ASP A 227 -11.20 22.05 16.86
CA ASP A 227 -11.57 21.59 15.53
C ASP A 227 -10.34 21.79 14.61
N TYR A 228 -9.54 20.74 14.44
CA TYR A 228 -8.27 20.82 13.72
C TYR A 228 -8.31 20.02 12.41
N ILE A 229 -7.59 20.48 11.39
CA ILE A 229 -7.56 19.86 10.07
C ILE A 229 -6.10 19.67 9.64
N TRP A 230 -5.78 18.47 9.20
CA TRP A 230 -4.60 18.16 8.41
C TRP A 230 -4.97 18.03 6.94
N ASP A 231 -4.08 18.53 6.09
CA ASP A 231 -4.05 18.41 4.63
C ASP A 231 -2.62 18.10 4.17
N ALA A 232 -2.40 17.87 2.88
CA ALA A 232 -1.08 17.48 2.39
C ALA A 232 -0.02 18.59 2.48
N ARG A 233 -0.39 19.83 2.83
CA ARG A 233 0.55 20.92 3.08
C ARG A 233 1.00 20.98 4.54
N SER A 234 0.16 20.49 5.45
CA SER A 234 0.41 20.49 6.91
C SER A 234 0.89 19.13 7.43
N TYR A 235 0.55 18.05 6.73
CA TYR A 235 1.02 16.70 7.02
C TYR A 235 1.74 16.08 5.81
N SER A 236 2.96 15.61 6.06
CA SER A 236 3.89 15.01 5.11
C SER A 236 3.48 13.64 4.60
N GLY A 237 2.66 12.89 5.34
CA GLY A 237 2.25 11.55 4.88
C GLY A 237 1.24 11.61 3.73
N PHE A 238 0.35 12.60 3.69
CA PHE A 238 -0.64 12.66 2.61
C PHE A 238 0.00 12.87 1.24
N TYR A 239 -0.62 12.27 0.23
CA TYR A 239 -0.22 12.41 -1.16
C TYR A 239 -0.19 13.89 -1.57
N TYR A 240 0.94 14.31 -2.12
CA TYR A 240 1.12 15.63 -2.69
C TYR A 240 2.00 15.59 -3.94
N ASP A 241 1.43 16.03 -5.05
CA ASP A 241 2.16 16.36 -6.25
C ASP A 241 2.59 17.83 -6.20
N ILE A 242 3.90 18.09 -6.17
CA ILE A 242 4.40 19.46 -6.08
C ILE A 242 4.31 20.20 -7.42
N ASP A 243 4.35 19.48 -8.54
CA ASP A 243 4.42 20.06 -9.88
C ASP A 243 3.04 20.59 -10.25
N ASP A 244 1.99 19.80 -9.99
CA ASP A 244 0.60 20.15 -10.31
C ASP A 244 -0.19 20.79 -9.15
N ASP A 245 0.41 20.86 -7.96
CA ASP A 245 -0.23 21.35 -6.72
C ASP A 245 -1.39 20.45 -6.27
N ILE A 246 -1.30 19.16 -6.60
CA ILE A 246 -2.39 18.21 -6.36
C ILE A 246 -2.23 17.63 -4.96
N SER A 247 -3.26 17.84 -4.15
CA SER A 247 -3.52 17.09 -2.92
C SER A 247 -4.97 16.67 -2.92
N THR A 248 -5.26 15.48 -2.39
CA THR A 248 -6.61 14.92 -2.43
C THR A 248 -7.19 14.65 -1.05
N GLU A 249 -6.34 14.56 -0.02
CA GLU A 249 -6.70 14.07 1.32
C GLU A 249 -6.82 15.19 2.35
N THR A 250 -7.80 15.03 3.25
CA THR A 250 -7.94 15.83 4.47
C THR A 250 -8.38 14.96 5.63
N LEU A 251 -7.88 15.26 6.83
CA LEU A 251 -8.32 14.63 8.09
C LEU A 251 -8.68 15.72 9.08
N ALA A 252 -9.92 15.73 9.53
CA ALA A 252 -10.44 16.66 10.51
C ALA A 252 -10.72 15.94 11.84
N ILE A 253 -10.24 16.51 12.94
CA ILE A 253 -10.48 16.04 14.30
C ILE A 253 -11.28 17.08 15.08
N GLN A 254 -12.17 16.61 15.95
CA GLN A 254 -12.92 17.43 16.90
C GLN A 254 -12.66 16.93 18.34
N LEU A 255 -12.15 17.80 19.19
CA LEU A 255 -11.88 17.51 20.60
C LEU A 255 -12.84 18.30 21.51
N GLY A 256 -13.28 17.70 22.61
CA GLY A 256 -14.16 18.39 23.56
C GLY A 256 -13.43 19.44 24.42
N SER A 257 -12.12 19.27 24.65
CA SER A 257 -11.29 20.19 25.42
C SER A 257 -9.78 19.95 25.24
N TYR A 258 -8.95 20.88 25.74
CA TYR A 258 -7.48 20.75 25.74
C TYR A 258 -6.90 19.61 26.58
N THR A 259 -7.72 18.94 27.37
CA THR A 259 -7.32 17.78 28.19
C THR A 259 -8.05 16.51 27.77
N ASP A 260 -8.76 16.55 26.65
CA ASP A 260 -9.62 15.47 26.19
C ASP A 260 -8.78 14.42 25.46
N ARG A 261 -8.53 13.29 26.12
CA ARG A 261 -7.78 12.17 25.56
C ARG A 261 -8.68 11.15 24.84
N ASN A 262 -9.89 11.54 24.48
CA ASN A 262 -10.82 10.63 23.83
C ASN A 262 -11.47 11.34 22.63
N ILE A 263 -11.30 10.79 21.44
CA ILE A 263 -12.01 11.24 20.25
C ILE A 263 -13.31 10.44 20.20
N GLU A 264 -14.46 11.08 20.41
CA GLU A 264 -15.75 10.37 20.34
C GLU A 264 -16.01 9.82 18.92
N ALA A 265 -16.82 8.76 18.81
CA ALA A 265 -17.28 8.24 17.52
C ALA A 265 -17.85 9.36 16.62
N GLY A 266 -17.36 9.45 15.38
CA GLY A 266 -17.73 10.48 14.39
C GLY A 266 -16.94 11.80 14.50
N ASN A 267 -16.04 11.96 15.47
CA ASN A 267 -15.25 13.18 15.65
C ASN A 267 -13.90 13.16 14.92
N LEU A 268 -13.55 12.06 14.25
CA LEU A 268 -12.45 11.97 13.31
C LEU A 268 -13.03 11.71 11.91
N ASN A 269 -12.84 12.67 11.00
CA ASN A 269 -13.44 12.68 9.68
C ASN A 269 -12.34 12.74 8.62
N TYR A 270 -12.27 11.73 7.76
CA TYR A 270 -11.35 11.70 6.63
C TYR A 270 -12.12 11.89 5.33
N ILE A 271 -11.60 12.76 4.46
CA ILE A 271 -12.18 12.99 3.13
C ILE A 271 -11.05 12.94 2.12
N THR A 272 -11.24 12.14 1.08
CA THR A 272 -10.38 12.18 -0.11
C THR A 272 -11.21 12.38 -1.37
N THR A 273 -10.73 13.22 -2.29
CA THR A 273 -11.37 13.48 -3.59
C THR A 273 -10.36 13.40 -4.71
N ALA A 274 -10.62 12.57 -5.72
CA ALA A 274 -9.72 12.39 -6.84
C ALA A 274 -9.51 13.70 -7.63
N ALA A 275 -8.32 13.86 -8.18
CA ALA A 275 -7.92 14.98 -9.01
C ALA A 275 -7.35 14.47 -10.35
N ASP A 276 -7.37 15.32 -11.37
CA ASP A 276 -6.65 15.05 -12.62
C ASP A 276 -5.15 15.21 -12.39
N THR A 277 -4.35 14.25 -12.85
CA THR A 277 -2.88 14.31 -12.89
C THR A 277 -2.43 13.89 -14.29
N GLU A 278 -1.43 14.58 -14.83
CA GLU A 278 -0.89 14.26 -16.15
C GLU A 278 -0.13 12.92 -16.12
N PHE A 279 -0.16 12.17 -17.22
CA PHE A 279 0.78 11.05 -17.37
C PHE A 279 2.19 11.59 -17.59
N GLU A 280 3.21 10.85 -17.15
CA GLU A 280 4.61 11.20 -17.46
C GLU A 280 4.85 11.27 -18.98
N TYR A 281 4.13 10.45 -19.76
CA TYR A 281 4.08 10.59 -21.22
C TYR A 281 2.98 11.57 -21.65
N ASP A 282 3.34 12.85 -21.83
CA ASP A 282 2.45 13.99 -22.11
C ASP A 282 1.31 13.75 -23.13
N ASP A 283 1.57 12.97 -24.19
CA ASP A 283 0.60 12.75 -25.29
C ASP A 283 -0.61 11.87 -24.85
N TRP A 284 -0.55 11.24 -23.67
CA TRP A 284 -1.66 10.45 -23.10
C TRP A 284 -2.69 11.29 -22.34
N GLY A 285 -2.40 12.56 -22.03
CA GLY A 285 -3.31 13.45 -21.31
C GLY A 285 -3.25 13.23 -19.80
N SER A 286 -4.40 13.01 -19.15
CA SER A 286 -4.47 12.84 -17.68
C SER A 286 -5.32 11.65 -17.23
N TYR A 287 -5.10 11.21 -15.99
CA TYR A 287 -5.96 10.26 -15.27
C TYR A 287 -6.42 10.83 -13.93
N LYS A 288 -7.38 10.16 -13.29
CA LYS A 288 -7.81 10.50 -11.94
C LYS A 288 -6.92 9.80 -10.91
N VAL A 289 -6.13 10.59 -10.19
CA VAL A 289 -5.37 10.14 -9.02
C VAL A 289 -6.14 10.44 -7.74
N ILE A 290 -6.03 9.57 -6.74
CA ILE A 290 -6.57 9.78 -5.41
C ILE A 290 -5.58 9.29 -4.36
N GLY A 291 -5.32 10.09 -3.34
CA GLY A 291 -4.62 9.67 -2.15
C GLY A 291 -5.61 8.93 -1.26
N PHE A 292 -5.25 7.74 -0.79
CA PHE A 292 -6.08 6.97 0.13
C PHE A 292 -5.19 6.37 1.22
N MET A 293 -5.43 6.77 2.46
CA MET A 293 -4.62 6.37 3.63
C MET A 293 -3.12 6.67 3.45
N ALA A 294 -2.78 7.88 2.95
CA ALA A 294 -1.42 8.33 2.64
C ALA A 294 -0.70 7.62 1.47
N GLU A 295 -1.39 6.79 0.69
CA GLU A 295 -0.83 6.16 -0.51
C GLU A 295 -1.50 6.67 -1.81
N LYS A 296 -0.75 6.68 -2.92
CA LYS A 296 -1.23 7.07 -4.26
C LYS A 296 -2.02 5.91 -4.91
N TYR A 297 -3.26 6.18 -5.30
CA TYR A 297 -4.12 5.25 -6.04
C TYR A 297 -4.66 5.87 -7.34
N PHE A 298 -4.99 4.98 -8.27
CA PHE A 298 -5.76 5.24 -9.47
C PHE A 298 -7.27 5.18 -9.16
N ALA A 299 -7.98 6.23 -9.55
CA ALA A 299 -9.43 6.34 -9.37
C ALA A 299 -10.23 6.20 -10.68
N GLY A 300 -9.61 6.44 -11.85
CA GLY A 300 -10.34 6.40 -13.12
C GLY A 300 -9.72 7.13 -14.31
N TYR A 301 -10.41 7.05 -15.44
CA TYR A 301 -10.17 7.79 -16.68
C TYR A 301 -11.40 8.61 -17.04
N GLU A 302 -11.21 9.80 -17.62
CA GLU A 302 -12.27 10.60 -18.25
C GLU A 302 -12.01 10.70 -19.75
N ASP A 303 -13.02 10.37 -20.57
CA ASP A 303 -12.87 10.23 -22.02
C ASP A 303 -12.40 11.52 -22.72
N GLU A 304 -12.71 12.67 -22.14
CA GLU A 304 -12.32 13.99 -22.65
C GLU A 304 -10.87 14.38 -22.31
N ASN A 305 -10.23 13.69 -21.36
CA ASN A 305 -8.93 14.04 -20.82
C ASN A 305 -7.80 13.09 -21.22
N THR A 306 -8.09 11.89 -21.72
CA THR A 306 -7.07 10.91 -22.11
C THR A 306 -7.26 10.37 -23.53
N SER A 307 -6.16 10.00 -24.18
CA SER A 307 -6.16 9.28 -25.45
C SER A 307 -6.19 7.74 -25.30
N ILE A 308 -6.03 7.22 -24.08
CA ILE A 308 -5.91 5.77 -23.79
C ILE A 308 -7.25 5.05 -23.97
N THR A 309 -8.36 5.67 -23.59
CA THR A 309 -9.70 5.09 -23.67
C THR A 309 -10.73 6.11 -24.16
N ASN A 310 -11.85 5.64 -24.70
CA ASN A 310 -12.98 6.48 -25.14
C ASN A 310 -14.20 6.34 -24.21
N ASP A 311 -14.02 5.74 -23.03
CA ASP A 311 -15.06 5.52 -22.04
C ASP A 311 -14.67 6.17 -20.71
N ASP A 312 -15.65 6.79 -20.03
CA ASP A 312 -15.49 7.24 -18.65
C ASP A 312 -15.43 6.03 -17.71
N ILE A 313 -14.31 5.87 -17.03
CA ILE A 313 -14.05 4.77 -16.11
C ILE A 313 -13.85 5.36 -14.72
N SER A 314 -14.73 5.04 -13.77
CA SER A 314 -14.58 5.45 -12.36
C SER A 314 -14.61 4.22 -11.45
N LEU A 315 -13.46 3.90 -10.86
CA LEU A 315 -13.32 2.78 -9.92
C LEU A 315 -14.06 3.07 -8.61
N VAL A 316 -14.03 4.32 -8.13
CA VAL A 316 -14.71 4.74 -6.89
C VAL A 316 -16.22 4.52 -7.00
N SER A 317 -16.82 4.84 -8.16
CA SER A 317 -18.25 4.60 -8.41
C SER A 317 -18.66 3.12 -8.40
N LYS A 318 -17.67 2.22 -8.42
CA LYS A 318 -17.80 0.76 -8.37
C LYS A 318 -17.26 0.16 -7.09
N ASP A 319 -16.98 1.00 -6.11
CA ASP A 319 -16.48 0.66 -4.78
C ASP A 319 -15.06 0.06 -4.82
N MET A 320 -14.18 0.55 -5.70
CA MET A 320 -12.82 0.03 -5.88
C MET A 320 -11.80 1.18 -5.99
N LEU A 321 -10.54 0.89 -5.68
CA LEU A 321 -9.35 1.68 -6.06
C LEU A 321 -8.23 0.70 -6.44
N SER A 322 -7.35 1.10 -7.36
CA SER A 322 -6.18 0.29 -7.77
C SER A 322 -4.90 1.11 -7.57
N LYS A 323 -3.76 0.47 -7.27
CA LYS A 323 -2.47 1.18 -7.14
C LYS A 323 -1.94 1.57 -8.52
N VAL A 324 -1.33 2.75 -8.62
CA VAL A 324 -0.47 3.09 -9.76
C VAL A 324 0.88 2.42 -9.54
N LEU A 325 1.31 1.57 -10.47
CA LEU A 325 2.51 0.75 -10.34
C LEU A 325 3.69 1.29 -11.16
N ILE A 326 3.40 1.81 -12.35
CA ILE A 326 4.35 2.46 -13.25
C ILE A 326 3.65 3.64 -13.90
N ASP A 327 4.33 4.78 -13.96
CA ASP A 327 3.96 5.98 -14.70
C ASP A 327 5.31 6.63 -15.04
N GLU A 328 5.81 6.47 -16.27
CA GLU A 328 7.13 6.95 -16.68
C GLU A 328 7.23 7.15 -18.20
N ASP A 329 8.12 8.05 -18.63
CA ASP A 329 8.48 8.31 -20.04
C ASP A 329 9.89 7.80 -20.40
N GLU A 330 10.50 7.00 -19.51
CA GLU A 330 11.87 6.53 -19.66
C GLU A 330 12.10 5.73 -20.94
N LYS A 331 13.25 5.95 -21.58
CA LYS A 331 13.57 5.31 -22.86
C LYS A 331 14.11 3.89 -22.69
N TYR A 332 13.30 2.90 -23.02
CA TYR A 332 13.69 1.49 -23.08
C TYR A 332 14.02 1.01 -24.48
N MET A 333 14.93 0.04 -24.58
CA MET A 333 15.31 -0.62 -25.82
C MET A 333 15.27 -2.14 -25.63
N ILE A 334 14.29 -2.79 -26.24
CA ILE A 334 14.10 -4.25 -26.16
C ILE A 334 14.59 -4.87 -27.47
N SER A 335 15.42 -5.91 -27.37
CA SER A 335 15.83 -6.72 -28.54
C SER A 335 14.99 -7.99 -28.65
N THR A 336 14.89 -8.57 -29.85
CA THR A 336 14.16 -9.85 -30.02
C THR A 336 14.75 -10.96 -29.14
N GLY A 337 13.89 -11.62 -28.34
CA GLY A 337 14.28 -12.62 -27.35
C GLY A 337 14.58 -12.07 -25.95
N ALA A 338 14.64 -10.76 -25.78
CA ALA A 338 14.57 -10.09 -24.49
C ALA A 338 13.13 -9.66 -24.20
N SER A 339 12.88 -9.24 -22.96
CA SER A 339 11.61 -8.75 -22.48
C SER A 339 11.78 -7.47 -21.68
N LEU A 340 10.69 -6.72 -21.59
CA LEU A 340 10.51 -5.66 -20.61
C LEU A 340 9.74 -6.24 -19.44
N GLU A 341 10.38 -6.27 -18.28
CA GLU A 341 9.75 -6.65 -17.03
C GLU A 341 8.88 -5.49 -16.54
N LEU A 342 7.62 -5.80 -16.24
CA LEU A 342 6.64 -4.89 -15.66
C LEU A 342 6.36 -5.34 -14.21
N LYS A 343 5.51 -4.62 -13.48
CA LYS A 343 5.17 -4.99 -12.10
C LYS A 343 4.20 -6.17 -12.07
N GLU A 344 4.08 -6.82 -10.91
CA GLU A 344 3.11 -7.91 -10.66
C GLU A 344 3.19 -9.10 -11.63
N GLY A 345 4.42 -9.44 -12.06
CA GLY A 345 4.67 -10.62 -12.90
C GLY A 345 4.32 -10.42 -14.38
N TYR A 346 3.98 -9.19 -14.79
CA TYR A 346 3.80 -8.84 -16.18
C TYR A 346 5.13 -8.72 -16.93
N GLU A 347 5.12 -9.11 -18.20
CA GLU A 347 6.31 -9.09 -19.05
C GLU A 347 5.90 -8.88 -20.51
N LEU A 348 6.44 -7.86 -21.17
CA LEU A 348 6.22 -7.61 -22.59
C LEU A 348 7.35 -8.22 -23.42
N LYS A 349 7.01 -9.12 -24.35
CA LYS A 349 7.96 -9.81 -25.24
C LYS A 349 7.75 -9.43 -26.71
N ILE A 350 8.86 -9.29 -27.42
CA ILE A 350 8.86 -9.21 -28.89
C ILE A 350 8.93 -10.63 -29.45
N ILE A 351 7.91 -11.04 -30.20
CA ILE A 351 7.90 -12.33 -30.89
C ILE A 351 8.71 -12.26 -32.18
N GLN A 352 8.42 -11.26 -33.02
CA GLN A 352 9.12 -11.05 -34.30
C GLN A 352 8.89 -9.61 -34.81
N LEU A 353 9.78 -9.12 -35.67
CA LEU A 353 9.62 -7.87 -36.40
C LEU A 353 9.30 -8.10 -37.88
N ASP A 354 8.63 -7.14 -38.51
CA ASP A 354 8.49 -7.12 -39.97
C ASP A 354 9.88 -6.91 -40.63
N ILE A 355 10.10 -7.62 -41.74
CA ILE A 355 11.36 -7.65 -42.51
C ILE A 355 11.74 -6.25 -43.02
N ASP A 356 10.74 -5.40 -43.29
CA ASP A 356 10.93 -4.03 -43.77
C ASP A 356 11.03 -2.99 -42.63
N GLY A 357 10.87 -3.41 -41.36
CA GLY A 357 10.83 -2.56 -40.17
C GLY A 357 9.49 -1.82 -39.99
N GLY A 358 9.29 -1.19 -38.82
CA GLY A 358 8.11 -0.37 -38.53
C GLY A 358 6.88 -1.12 -37.97
N GLN A 359 6.87 -2.45 -37.96
CA GLN A 359 5.86 -3.25 -37.26
C GLN A 359 6.49 -4.35 -36.40
N ALA A 360 5.93 -4.58 -35.22
CA ALA A 360 6.36 -5.62 -34.30
C ALA A 360 5.17 -6.50 -33.90
N GLN A 361 5.37 -7.81 -33.82
CA GLN A 361 4.44 -8.69 -33.11
C GLN A 361 4.90 -8.79 -31.66
N ILE A 362 4.02 -8.43 -30.74
CA ILE A 362 4.27 -8.42 -29.30
C ILE A 362 3.35 -9.43 -28.59
N GLU A 363 3.80 -9.87 -27.43
CA GLU A 363 3.06 -10.74 -26.51
C GLU A 363 3.23 -10.21 -25.09
N LEU A 364 2.12 -10.02 -24.39
CA LEU A 364 2.12 -9.72 -22.96
C LEU A 364 1.93 -11.02 -22.18
N LEU A 365 2.80 -11.27 -21.21
CA LEU A 365 2.72 -12.42 -20.32
C LEU A 365 2.42 -11.95 -18.89
N LYS A 366 1.69 -12.75 -18.12
CA LYS A 366 1.58 -12.66 -16.66
C LYS A 366 2.02 -13.99 -16.07
N ASP A 367 3.00 -13.97 -15.16
CA ASP A 367 3.58 -15.17 -14.54
C ASP A 367 4.04 -16.23 -15.57
N GLY A 368 4.61 -15.76 -16.68
CA GLY A 368 5.07 -16.60 -17.79
C GLY A 368 3.98 -17.20 -18.67
N ARG A 369 2.70 -16.80 -18.49
CA ARG A 369 1.59 -17.20 -19.37
C ARG A 369 1.15 -16.04 -20.24
N SER A 370 1.01 -16.27 -21.53
CA SER A 370 0.44 -15.31 -22.49
C SER A 370 -0.97 -14.91 -22.06
N VAL A 371 -1.18 -13.61 -21.83
CA VAL A 371 -2.48 -12.99 -21.54
C VAL A 371 -3.01 -12.20 -22.72
N ASP A 372 -2.12 -11.66 -23.57
CA ASP A 372 -2.50 -10.95 -24.78
C ASP A 372 -1.40 -10.98 -25.87
N ASN A 373 -1.79 -10.75 -27.12
CA ASN A 373 -0.88 -10.63 -28.26
C ASN A 373 -1.41 -9.63 -29.28
N ASP A 374 -0.52 -8.81 -29.84
CA ASP A 374 -0.90 -7.81 -30.84
C ASP A 374 0.21 -7.53 -31.88
N ILE A 375 -0.15 -6.80 -32.93
CA ILE A 375 0.77 -6.27 -33.94
C ILE A 375 0.71 -4.74 -33.91
N VAL A 376 1.80 -4.14 -33.45
CA VAL A 376 1.95 -2.69 -33.27
C VAL A 376 2.73 -2.07 -34.42
N THR A 377 2.34 -0.86 -34.84
CA THR A 377 2.93 -0.14 -35.98
C THR A 377 3.49 1.21 -35.55
N SER A 378 4.81 1.32 -35.39
CA SER A 378 5.41 2.52 -34.78
C SER A 378 5.20 3.83 -35.59
N PRO A 379 4.89 4.96 -34.92
CA PRO A 379 4.57 5.05 -33.50
C PRO A 379 3.16 4.50 -33.21
N ASP A 380 3.01 3.80 -32.08
CA ASP A 380 1.75 3.19 -31.66
C ASP A 380 1.65 3.10 -30.13
N ASP A 381 0.44 3.02 -29.61
CA ASP A 381 0.17 2.74 -28.19
C ASP A 381 -0.42 1.34 -28.06
N TYR A 382 0.29 0.46 -27.35
CA TYR A 382 -0.26 -0.84 -26.96
C TYR A 382 -1.04 -0.68 -25.66
N VAL A 383 -2.34 -1.02 -25.68
CA VAL A 383 -3.23 -0.95 -24.52
C VAL A 383 -3.79 -2.34 -24.23
N TYR A 384 -3.42 -2.90 -23.09
CA TYR A 384 -4.02 -4.12 -22.57
C TYR A 384 -5.13 -3.76 -21.58
N THR A 385 -6.33 -4.32 -21.79
CA THR A 385 -7.49 -4.14 -20.93
C THR A 385 -7.90 -5.44 -20.25
N GLU A 386 -8.34 -5.37 -19.00
CA GLU A 386 -8.88 -6.52 -18.26
C GLU A 386 -10.15 -6.14 -17.49
N ASP A 387 -11.01 -7.13 -17.24
CA ASP A 387 -12.18 -6.97 -16.38
C ASP A 387 -11.71 -6.83 -14.91
N LEU A 388 -11.79 -5.62 -14.35
CA LEU A 388 -11.42 -5.33 -12.97
C LEU A 388 -12.66 -5.28 -12.08
N GLY A 389 -12.93 -6.36 -11.36
CA GLY A 389 -14.03 -6.46 -10.40
C GLY A 389 -15.41 -6.30 -11.04
N LYS A 390 -16.01 -5.10 -10.95
CA LYS A 390 -17.35 -4.77 -11.53
C LYS A 390 -17.26 -3.94 -12.82
N LEU A 391 -16.06 -3.67 -13.30
CA LEU A 391 -15.78 -2.93 -14.52
C LEU A 391 -15.23 -3.89 -15.56
N ASP A 392 -15.74 -3.77 -16.78
CA ASP A 392 -15.25 -4.51 -17.94
C ASP A 392 -14.26 -3.60 -18.70
N ASP A 393 -13.30 -4.20 -19.42
CA ASP A 393 -12.39 -3.52 -20.35
C ASP A 393 -11.58 -2.34 -19.74
N VAL A 394 -11.07 -2.46 -18.50
CA VAL A 394 -10.25 -1.41 -17.85
C VAL A 394 -8.81 -1.45 -18.39
N PRO A 395 -8.26 -0.33 -18.94
CA PRO A 395 -6.85 -0.25 -19.33
C PRO A 395 -5.92 -0.44 -18.14
N LEU A 396 -5.16 -1.54 -18.17
CA LEU A 396 -4.29 -1.99 -17.08
C LEU A 396 -2.81 -1.74 -17.37
N VAL A 397 -2.38 -2.04 -18.61
CA VAL A 397 -0.99 -1.85 -19.08
C VAL A 397 -1.04 -1.05 -20.38
N VAL A 398 -0.34 0.07 -20.42
CA VAL A 398 -0.21 0.94 -21.59
C VAL A 398 1.26 1.16 -21.89
N VAL A 399 1.67 0.92 -23.14
CA VAL A 399 3.06 1.03 -23.58
C VAL A 399 3.14 1.82 -24.87
N HIS A 400 3.81 2.98 -24.83
CA HIS A 400 4.08 3.79 -26.01
C HIS A 400 5.29 3.25 -26.76
N ILE A 401 5.10 2.95 -28.03
CA ILE A 401 6.12 2.38 -28.92
C ILE A 401 6.55 3.44 -29.91
N ASP A 402 7.63 4.17 -29.60
CA ASP A 402 8.17 5.23 -30.46
C ASP A 402 8.66 4.69 -31.81
N SER A 403 9.45 3.60 -31.79
CA SER A 403 10.08 3.11 -33.02
C SER A 403 10.37 1.61 -33.03
N VAL A 404 10.10 0.97 -34.18
CA VAL A 404 10.45 -0.42 -34.47
C VAL A 404 11.54 -0.47 -35.54
N PHE A 405 12.71 -0.99 -35.17
CA PHE A 405 13.89 -1.06 -36.03
C PHE A 405 14.29 -2.51 -36.35
N ALA A 406 14.19 -2.88 -37.63
CA ALA A 406 14.74 -4.13 -38.14
C ALA A 406 16.20 -3.91 -38.60
N GLY A 407 17.15 -4.51 -37.89
CA GLY A 407 18.59 -4.32 -38.08
C GLY A 407 19.27 -5.52 -38.72
N THR A 408 20.45 -5.32 -39.34
CA THR A 408 21.21 -6.45 -39.91
C THR A 408 21.88 -7.35 -38.86
N GLU A 409 22.00 -6.86 -37.62
CA GLU A 409 22.65 -7.56 -36.49
C GLU A 409 21.69 -7.80 -35.32
N SER A 410 20.78 -6.85 -35.05
CA SER A 410 19.75 -6.96 -34.02
C SER A 410 18.51 -6.16 -34.38
N ASP A 411 17.37 -6.79 -34.15
CA ASP A 411 16.03 -6.22 -34.21
C ASP A 411 15.71 -5.57 -32.87
N MET A 412 15.19 -4.34 -32.87
CA MET A 412 14.98 -3.53 -31.66
C MET A 412 13.64 -2.80 -31.67
N LEU A 413 13.00 -2.73 -30.51
CA LEU A 413 11.81 -1.93 -30.22
C LEU A 413 12.18 -0.88 -29.16
N THR A 414 11.85 0.38 -29.45
CA THR A 414 12.06 1.51 -28.55
C THR A 414 10.73 1.88 -27.89
N ILE A 415 10.76 2.04 -26.56
CA ILE A 415 9.65 2.49 -25.72
C ILE A 415 10.11 3.74 -24.97
N ASN A 416 9.19 4.65 -24.67
CA ASN A 416 9.42 5.90 -23.94
C ASN A 416 8.12 6.40 -23.28
N GLY A 417 7.31 5.45 -22.82
CA GLY A 417 6.04 5.70 -22.17
C GLY A 417 5.52 4.37 -21.65
N ILE A 418 5.39 4.22 -20.34
CA ILE A 418 4.79 3.05 -19.70
C ILE A 418 3.87 3.54 -18.60
N PHE A 419 2.61 3.10 -18.64
CA PHE A 419 1.66 3.26 -17.56
C PHE A 419 1.10 1.90 -17.16
N GLN A 420 1.10 1.61 -15.87
CA GLN A 420 0.55 0.37 -15.33
C GLN A 420 -0.17 0.63 -14.02
N ILE A 421 -1.37 0.07 -13.88
CA ILE A 421 -2.07 -0.04 -12.59
C ILE A 421 -2.11 -1.50 -12.14
N SER A 422 -2.33 -1.72 -10.85
CA SER A 422 -2.47 -3.06 -10.27
C SER A 422 -3.77 -3.72 -10.70
N ASP A 423 -3.72 -5.03 -10.97
CA ASP A 423 -4.95 -5.82 -11.11
C ASP A 423 -5.48 -6.34 -9.77
N ASP A 424 -4.75 -6.09 -8.68
CA ASP A 424 -5.30 -6.14 -7.33
C ASP A 424 -5.90 -4.77 -6.98
N PHE A 425 -7.09 -4.80 -6.39
CA PHE A 425 -7.81 -3.57 -6.04
C PHE A 425 -8.28 -3.62 -4.59
N ILE A 426 -8.33 -2.46 -3.96
CA ILE A 426 -8.86 -2.31 -2.61
C ILE A 426 -10.36 -1.96 -2.66
N PRO A 427 -11.20 -2.58 -1.81
CA PRO A 427 -12.63 -2.30 -1.78
C PRO A 427 -12.92 -1.01 -1.00
N VAL A 428 -13.65 -0.08 -1.59
CA VAL A 428 -14.05 1.17 -0.92
C VAL A 428 -15.57 1.30 -0.80
N ALA A 429 -16.28 0.19 -0.58
CA ALA A 429 -17.74 0.22 -0.47
C ALA A 429 -18.19 0.94 0.81
N THR A 430 -19.37 1.57 0.76
CA THR A 430 -19.97 2.16 1.97
C THR A 430 -20.20 1.08 3.04
N GLY A 431 -19.72 1.35 4.25
CA GLY A 431 -19.74 0.44 5.40
C GLY A 431 -18.54 -0.49 5.49
N GLU A 432 -17.53 -0.37 4.61
CA GLU A 432 -16.24 -1.03 4.80
C GLU A 432 -15.44 -0.33 5.90
N ASP A 433 -14.80 -1.11 6.76
CA ASP A 433 -13.98 -0.65 7.89
C ASP A 433 -12.50 -0.77 7.54
N TYR A 434 -11.74 0.26 7.85
CA TYR A 434 -10.28 0.32 7.83
C TYR A 434 -9.79 0.71 9.22
N ASP A 435 -9.40 -0.31 9.98
CA ASP A 435 -9.10 -0.21 11.41
C ASP A 435 -10.27 0.44 12.20
N VAL A 436 -10.12 1.69 12.65
CA VAL A 436 -11.18 2.39 13.41
C VAL A 436 -12.06 3.28 12.54
N MET A 437 -11.73 3.44 11.25
CA MET A 437 -12.43 4.32 10.31
C MET A 437 -13.38 3.54 9.40
N GLU A 438 -14.64 3.95 9.30
CA GLU A 438 -15.66 3.34 8.44
C GLU A 438 -15.98 4.26 7.25
N ILE A 439 -16.06 3.71 6.03
CA ILE A 439 -16.50 4.44 4.84
C ILE A 439 -17.98 4.79 4.97
N LYS A 440 -18.30 6.09 5.05
CA LYS A 440 -19.67 6.60 5.14
C LYS A 440 -20.32 6.87 3.79
N SER A 441 -19.53 7.24 2.78
CA SER A 441 -20.05 7.45 1.44
C SER A 441 -18.97 7.36 0.37
N THR A 442 -19.40 6.89 -0.80
CA THR A 442 -18.67 6.99 -2.07
C THR A 442 -19.54 7.70 -3.10
N THR A 443 -18.97 8.69 -3.77
CA THR A 443 -19.57 9.32 -4.96
C THR A 443 -18.79 8.91 -6.21
N SER A 444 -18.83 9.68 -7.30
CA SER A 444 -18.03 9.37 -8.49
C SER A 444 -16.53 9.41 -8.23
N TYR A 445 -16.05 10.31 -7.37
CA TYR A 445 -14.61 10.49 -7.10
C TYR A 445 -14.27 10.91 -5.67
N THR A 446 -15.24 10.89 -4.75
CA THR A 446 -15.01 11.24 -3.33
C THR A 446 -15.30 10.05 -2.43
N ILE A 447 -14.43 9.86 -1.45
CA ILE A 447 -14.60 8.90 -0.35
C ILE A 447 -14.62 9.70 0.95
N THR A 448 -15.59 9.41 1.81
CA THR A 448 -15.69 9.99 3.17
C THR A 448 -15.68 8.89 4.21
N MET A 449 -14.88 9.05 5.26
CA MET A 449 -14.77 8.09 6.36
C MET A 449 -14.92 8.80 7.69
N GLU A 450 -15.46 8.08 8.67
CA GLU A 450 -15.58 8.56 10.06
C GLU A 450 -15.19 7.45 11.01
N ASN A 451 -14.59 7.78 12.16
CA ASN A 451 -14.34 6.78 13.18
C ASN A 451 -15.64 6.18 13.72
N SER A 452 -15.77 4.85 13.66
CA SER A 452 -16.99 4.13 14.06
C SER A 452 -17.17 4.04 15.58
N ASP A 453 -16.05 4.06 16.32
CA ASP A 453 -15.96 3.96 17.77
C ASP A 453 -15.06 5.06 18.35
N ASP A 454 -15.10 5.22 19.67
CA ASP A 454 -14.24 6.16 20.40
C ASP A 454 -12.76 5.75 20.29
N ILE A 455 -11.87 6.73 20.12
CA ILE A 455 -10.41 6.53 20.04
C ILE A 455 -9.75 7.13 21.30
N ASP A 456 -9.04 6.31 22.06
CA ASP A 456 -8.29 6.75 23.25
C ASP A 456 -6.90 7.26 22.84
N LEU A 457 -6.51 8.42 23.37
CA LEU A 457 -5.21 9.07 23.19
C LEU A 457 -4.42 8.94 24.51
N GLU A 458 -4.24 7.69 24.94
CA GLU A 458 -3.49 7.36 26.15
C GLU A 458 -2.03 7.82 26.01
N ALA A 459 -1.44 8.26 27.11
CA ALA A 459 -0.11 8.87 27.11
C ALA A 459 0.95 7.82 26.72
N GLY A 460 1.79 8.15 25.74
CA GLY A 460 2.86 7.28 25.24
C GLY A 460 2.41 6.20 24.26
N GLU A 461 1.14 6.18 23.85
CA GLU A 461 0.64 5.20 22.89
C GLU A 461 0.84 5.64 21.44
N ILE A 462 1.02 4.64 20.58
CA ILE A 462 0.83 4.76 19.13
C ILE A 462 -0.55 4.18 18.84
N VAL A 463 -1.43 5.02 18.30
CA VAL A 463 -2.84 4.70 18.08
C VAL A 463 -3.09 4.51 16.58
N ASP A 464 -3.50 3.31 16.19
CA ASP A 464 -3.86 2.99 14.81
C ASP A 464 -5.16 3.71 14.39
N ILE A 465 -5.14 4.40 13.25
CA ILE A 465 -6.31 5.11 12.71
C ILE A 465 -6.89 4.33 11.51
N MET A 466 -6.09 4.21 10.44
CA MET A 466 -6.44 3.48 9.23
C MET A 466 -5.19 3.23 8.39
N GLY A 467 -4.97 1.98 7.96
CA GLY A 467 -3.84 1.65 7.08
C GLY A 467 -2.50 2.07 7.71
N ASN A 468 -1.74 2.91 7.00
CA ASN A 468 -0.44 3.40 7.49
C ASN A 468 -0.54 4.60 8.43
N LEU A 469 -1.72 5.22 8.57
CA LEU A 469 -1.94 6.42 9.38
C LEU A 469 -2.17 6.06 10.84
N LYS A 470 -1.36 6.69 11.71
CA LYS A 470 -1.39 6.52 13.16
C LYS A 470 -1.31 7.86 13.87
N PHE A 471 -1.71 7.91 15.13
CA PHE A 471 -1.34 8.98 16.05
C PHE A 471 -0.18 8.52 16.94
N LEU A 472 0.89 9.30 17.00
CA LEU A 472 1.89 9.21 18.06
C LEU A 472 1.49 10.16 19.18
N VAL A 473 1.18 9.64 20.38
CA VAL A 473 0.71 10.43 21.52
C VAL A 473 1.84 10.60 22.54
N ALA A 474 2.09 11.85 22.97
CA ALA A 474 3.09 12.15 23.99
C ALA A 474 2.83 11.42 25.31
N ASN A 475 3.87 10.87 25.91
CA ASN A 475 3.90 10.40 27.29
C ASN A 475 4.04 11.57 28.29
N ASP A 476 3.10 12.51 28.23
CA ASP A 476 3.06 13.73 29.04
C ASP A 476 1.63 13.91 29.59
N ASP A 477 1.45 14.58 30.73
CA ASP A 477 0.12 14.98 31.22
C ASP A 477 -0.60 15.92 30.23
N THR A 478 0.17 16.78 29.56
CA THR A 478 -0.27 17.69 28.50
C THR A 478 -0.52 16.91 27.22
N LEU A 479 -1.75 16.95 26.71
CA LEU A 479 -2.08 16.28 25.46
C LEU A 479 -1.35 16.93 24.28
N ARG A 480 -0.52 16.12 23.63
CA ARG A 480 0.12 16.42 22.34
C ARG A 480 0.15 15.14 21.53
N PHE A 481 -0.12 15.23 20.24
CA PHE A 481 -0.06 14.08 19.35
C PHE A 481 0.24 14.52 17.92
N ALA A 482 0.84 13.63 17.14
CA ALA A 482 1.19 13.87 15.75
C ALA A 482 0.58 12.81 14.86
N LEU A 483 0.15 13.19 13.65
CA LEU A 483 0.00 12.20 12.59
C LEU A 483 1.36 11.61 12.24
N TYR A 484 1.38 10.30 12.10
CA TYR A 484 2.57 9.49 11.91
C TYR A 484 2.28 8.44 10.84
N GLU A 485 3.25 8.25 9.93
CA GLU A 485 3.23 7.20 8.92
C GLU A 485 4.34 6.20 9.19
N TRP A 486 4.01 4.90 9.17
CA TRP A 486 4.97 3.82 9.41
C TRP A 486 5.52 3.27 8.08
N ILE A 487 6.61 3.85 7.57
CA ILE A 487 7.27 3.34 6.35
C ILE A 487 8.19 2.17 6.73
N THR A 488 7.93 0.98 6.20
CA THR A 488 8.74 -0.24 6.41
C THR A 488 9.35 -0.79 5.14
N GLU A 489 8.85 -0.37 3.99
CA GLU A 489 9.33 -0.83 2.71
C GLU A 489 10.80 -0.38 2.52
N PRO A 490 11.65 -1.27 2.00
CA PRO A 490 13.02 -0.88 1.65
C PRO A 490 13.04 0.15 0.52
N GLY A 491 13.88 1.16 0.66
CA GLY A 491 13.99 2.22 -0.33
C GLY A 491 14.57 3.51 0.22
N THR A 492 14.69 4.49 -0.66
CA THR A 492 15.06 5.85 -0.30
C THR A 492 13.83 6.74 -0.42
N TYR A 493 13.48 7.38 0.69
CA TYR A 493 12.28 8.22 0.83
C TYR A 493 12.70 9.65 1.10
N ASN A 494 12.05 10.62 0.43
CA ASN A 494 12.18 12.03 0.76
C ASN A 494 10.96 12.44 1.60
N ILE A 495 11.15 12.61 2.90
CA ILE A 495 10.09 13.05 3.81
C ILE A 495 10.06 14.58 3.77
N ARG A 496 9.03 15.16 3.17
CA ARG A 496 8.91 16.63 3.03
C ARG A 496 8.42 17.30 4.32
N GLY A 497 8.62 18.60 4.41
CA GLY A 497 7.90 19.49 5.33
C GLY A 497 6.79 20.24 4.61
N THR A 498 6.26 21.27 5.26
CA THR A 498 5.27 22.16 4.67
C THR A 498 5.75 22.77 3.35
N VAL A 499 4.84 22.80 2.38
CA VAL A 499 5.08 23.35 1.04
C VAL A 499 4.77 24.84 1.05
N TYR A 500 5.70 25.63 0.54
CA TYR A 500 5.57 27.09 0.45
C TYR A 500 5.70 27.57 -0.99
N GLY A 501 5.11 28.73 -1.27
CA GLY A 501 5.35 29.46 -2.50
C GLY A 501 6.61 30.36 -2.42
N THR A 502 7.02 30.92 -3.55
CA THR A 502 8.19 31.83 -3.69
C THR A 502 8.05 33.21 -3.06
N THR A 503 6.95 33.50 -2.36
CA THR A 503 6.71 34.82 -1.73
C THR A 503 6.58 34.74 -0.23
N GLY A 504 7.32 35.58 0.49
CA GLY A 504 7.29 35.69 1.95
C GLY A 504 8.43 34.94 2.62
N ASP A 505 8.62 35.23 3.91
CA ASP A 505 9.59 34.52 4.74
C ASP A 505 9.02 33.16 5.09
N GLN A 506 9.75 32.09 4.78
CA GLN A 506 9.32 30.71 5.05
C GLN A 506 10.18 30.09 6.12
N THR A 507 9.55 29.40 7.08
CA THR A 507 10.24 28.78 8.21
C THR A 507 9.77 27.35 8.40
N TRP A 508 10.74 26.45 8.50
CA TRP A 508 10.53 25.08 8.94
C TRP A 508 11.08 24.89 10.35
N ASP A 509 10.31 24.20 11.19
CA ASP A 509 10.68 23.72 12.51
C ASP A 509 10.07 22.31 12.72
N HIS A 510 10.28 21.72 13.89
CA HIS A 510 9.71 20.41 14.23
C HIS A 510 8.17 20.31 14.11
N MET A 511 7.44 21.43 14.17
CA MET A 511 5.99 21.44 14.09
C MET A 511 5.48 21.24 12.67
N ASN A 512 6.27 21.59 11.66
CA ASN A 512 5.85 21.56 10.25
C ASN A 512 6.86 20.86 9.32
N PHE A 513 7.97 20.36 9.86
CA PHE A 513 8.90 19.49 9.16
C PHE A 513 9.25 18.28 10.01
N GLU A 514 8.70 17.13 9.61
CA GLU A 514 8.93 15.84 10.25
C GLU A 514 10.40 15.40 10.23
N GLY A 515 11.18 15.92 9.29
CA GLY A 515 12.59 15.59 9.21
C GLY A 515 13.43 16.11 10.37
N PHE A 516 13.05 17.22 11.03
CA PHE A 516 13.80 17.71 12.17
C PHE A 516 13.59 16.86 13.42
N TYR A 517 14.64 16.77 14.23
CA TYR A 517 14.57 16.05 15.49
C TYR A 517 13.49 16.65 16.40
N TYR A 518 12.61 15.78 16.87
CA TYR A 518 11.56 16.10 17.82
C TYR A 518 11.33 14.93 18.77
N ASN A 519 11.51 15.18 20.07
CA ASN A 519 11.01 14.30 21.11
C ASN A 519 9.64 14.82 21.56
N ILE A 520 8.60 14.04 21.26
CA ILE A 520 7.21 14.41 21.52
C ILE A 520 6.82 14.38 22.99
N ASP A 521 7.49 13.56 23.81
CA ASP A 521 7.24 13.39 25.25
C ASP A 521 7.73 14.59 26.05
N ASP A 522 8.86 15.17 25.64
CA ASP A 522 9.45 16.35 26.28
C ASP A 522 9.09 17.68 25.57
N ASN A 523 8.36 17.62 24.45
CA ASN A 523 8.11 18.77 23.55
C ASN A 523 9.41 19.44 23.08
N LEU A 524 10.39 18.60 22.75
CA LEU A 524 11.76 19.02 22.55
C LEU A 524 12.06 19.02 21.05
N GLY A 525 12.01 20.20 20.45
CA GLY A 525 12.44 20.46 19.08
C GLY A 525 13.42 21.63 19.07
N THR A 526 14.56 21.45 18.40
CA THR A 526 15.71 22.36 18.54
C THR A 526 16.04 23.13 17.28
N GLU A 527 15.62 22.62 16.11
CA GLU A 527 16.04 23.07 14.80
C GLU A 527 15.02 24.04 14.18
N GLU A 528 15.53 25.05 13.48
CA GLU A 528 14.77 25.99 12.67
C GLU A 528 15.55 26.26 11.38
N LEU A 529 14.90 26.19 10.22
CA LEU A 529 15.45 26.61 8.94
C LEU A 529 14.54 27.64 8.31
N ARG A 530 15.10 28.78 7.90
CA ARG A 530 14.38 29.90 7.34
C ARG A 530 14.96 30.33 6.02
N VAL A 531 14.09 30.54 5.04
CA VAL A 531 14.39 31.21 3.78
C VAL A 531 13.96 32.66 3.93
N GLU A 532 14.93 33.57 4.01
CA GLU A 532 14.71 35.02 4.20
C GLU A 532 14.37 35.73 2.87
N GLU A 533 14.92 35.27 1.73
CA GLU A 533 14.62 35.78 0.40
C GLU A 533 14.84 34.71 -0.67
N ILE A 534 13.99 34.70 -1.71
CA ILE A 534 14.21 33.99 -2.97
C ILE A 534 14.24 35.00 -4.12
N SER A 535 15.22 34.85 -5.02
CA SER A 535 15.38 35.70 -6.20
C SER A 535 15.38 34.87 -7.48
N GLY A 536 14.23 34.81 -8.15
CA GLY A 536 14.04 33.88 -9.27
C GLY A 536 13.96 32.45 -8.74
N ASN A 537 14.76 31.55 -9.28
CA ASN A 537 14.90 30.16 -8.82
C ASN A 537 16.17 29.96 -7.98
N ALA A 538 16.61 30.97 -7.24
CA ALA A 538 17.80 30.87 -6.40
C ALA A 538 17.60 31.53 -5.03
N ILE A 539 18.20 30.93 -4.00
CA ILE A 539 18.32 31.50 -2.67
C ILE A 539 19.64 32.30 -2.64
N PRO A 540 19.60 33.63 -2.51
CA PRO A 540 20.82 34.44 -2.49
C PRO A 540 21.71 34.10 -1.30
N LYS A 541 23.00 34.41 -1.43
CA LYS A 541 23.97 34.36 -0.34
C LYS A 541 23.42 34.94 0.97
N ASP A 542 23.64 34.23 2.07
CA ASP A 542 23.24 34.55 3.44
C ASP A 542 21.72 34.54 3.71
N GLU A 543 20.86 34.22 2.73
CA GLU A 543 19.39 34.23 2.86
C GLU A 543 18.78 32.85 3.21
N LEU A 544 19.57 31.78 3.23
CA LEU A 544 19.20 30.50 3.86
C LEU A 544 19.82 30.46 5.25
N VAL A 545 18.99 30.40 6.29
CA VAL A 545 19.41 30.48 7.69
C VAL A 545 18.96 29.24 8.44
N TYR A 546 19.91 28.42 8.88
CA TYR A 546 19.64 27.29 9.77
C TYR A 546 20.12 27.63 11.18
N THR A 547 19.31 27.34 12.18
CA THR A 547 19.71 27.50 13.57
C THR A 547 19.22 26.37 14.46
N THR A 548 20.02 26.02 15.46
CA THR A 548 19.65 25.02 16.44
C THR A 548 20.12 25.41 17.84
N THR A 549 19.36 25.04 18.87
CA THR A 549 19.63 25.38 20.27
C THR A 549 19.53 24.14 21.17
N PRO A 550 20.52 23.86 22.03
CA PRO A 550 20.48 22.70 22.92
C PRO A 550 19.35 22.83 23.93
N GLN A 551 18.76 21.69 24.28
CA GLN A 551 17.69 21.57 25.27
C GLN A 551 17.99 20.38 26.19
N LEU A 552 17.48 20.43 27.42
CA LEU A 552 17.62 19.32 28.36
C LEU A 552 16.64 18.20 28.00
N VAL A 553 17.13 16.97 28.00
CA VAL A 553 16.33 15.74 27.90
C VAL A 553 16.67 14.85 29.09
N TYR A 554 15.69 14.08 29.57
CA TYR A 554 15.92 13.11 30.63
C TYR A 554 16.71 11.92 30.08
N PHE A 555 17.61 11.35 30.89
CA PHE A 555 18.09 9.99 30.64
C PHE A 555 16.91 9.03 30.78
N ASP A 556 16.98 7.86 30.14
CA ASP A 556 15.97 6.81 30.37
C ASP A 556 15.90 6.45 31.86
N LEU A 557 17.05 6.23 32.50
CA LEU A 557 17.17 6.10 33.96
C LEU A 557 17.14 7.47 34.68
N SER A 558 16.15 8.29 34.36
CA SER A 558 15.98 9.67 34.84
C SER A 558 15.96 9.80 36.37
N SER A 559 15.44 8.78 37.05
CA SER A 559 15.30 8.74 38.51
C SER A 559 16.65 8.81 39.25
N GLU A 560 17.71 8.28 38.63
CA GLU A 560 19.06 8.26 39.18
C GLU A 560 19.97 9.28 38.49
N TRP A 561 19.86 9.45 37.17
CA TRP A 561 20.81 10.23 36.36
C TRP A 561 20.35 11.65 36.00
N GLY A 562 19.07 12.00 36.17
CA GLY A 562 18.56 13.33 35.87
C GLY A 562 18.47 13.59 34.36
N SER A 563 19.17 14.61 33.87
CA SER A 563 19.09 15.06 32.47
C SER A 563 20.47 15.38 31.85
N TYR A 564 20.53 15.42 30.52
CA TYR A 564 21.65 15.92 29.73
C TYR A 564 21.17 16.86 28.62
N GLU A 565 22.09 17.61 28.01
CA GLU A 565 21.76 18.50 26.88
C GLU A 565 21.82 17.73 25.55
N VAL A 566 20.72 17.74 24.80
CA VAL A 566 20.62 17.24 23.43
C VAL A 566 20.43 18.41 22.46
N ILE A 567 20.90 18.25 21.22
CA ILE A 567 20.69 19.22 20.14
C ILE A 567 20.46 18.46 18.83
N GLY A 568 19.41 18.83 18.10
CA GLY A 568 19.22 18.40 16.73
C GLY A 568 20.22 19.12 15.83
N PHE A 569 20.95 18.38 15.01
CA PHE A 569 21.89 18.94 14.05
C PHE A 569 21.78 18.18 12.73
N MET A 570 21.23 18.86 11.72
CA MET A 570 20.97 18.29 10.40
C MET A 570 20.04 17.08 10.47
N ALA A 571 18.88 17.21 11.13
CA ALA A 571 17.86 16.16 11.25
C ALA A 571 18.26 14.92 12.10
N GLU A 572 19.36 15.01 12.85
CA GLU A 572 19.83 13.96 13.75
C GLU A 572 20.07 14.49 15.17
N PRO A 573 19.74 13.73 16.23
CA PRO A 573 20.04 14.13 17.60
C PRO A 573 21.53 13.94 17.93
N TYR A 574 22.11 14.93 18.61
CA TYR A 574 23.47 14.90 19.14
C TYR A 574 23.49 15.28 20.61
N PHE A 575 24.40 14.65 21.35
CA PHE A 575 24.80 15.05 22.67
C PHE A 575 25.54 16.41 22.62
N ALA A 576 25.04 17.37 23.39
CA ALA A 576 25.59 18.72 23.49
C ALA A 576 26.36 18.97 24.79
N GLY A 577 26.04 18.27 25.88
CA GLY A 577 26.65 18.55 27.18
C GLY A 577 25.95 17.95 28.41
N TYR A 578 26.57 18.19 29.57
CA TYR A 578 26.03 17.92 30.89
C TYR A 578 25.89 19.23 31.67
N ASP A 579 24.78 19.41 32.36
CA ASP A 579 24.57 20.50 33.31
C ASP A 579 24.74 19.95 34.73
N LYS A 580 25.68 20.48 35.53
CA LYS A 580 25.98 19.94 36.87
C LYS A 580 24.81 20.04 37.85
N ASP A 581 23.86 20.93 37.61
CA ASP A 581 22.72 21.16 38.48
C ASP A 581 21.55 20.20 38.13
N GLU A 582 21.53 19.65 36.91
CA GLU A 582 20.48 18.76 36.41
C GLU A 582 20.92 17.29 36.24
N THR A 583 22.19 17.04 35.89
CA THR A 583 22.81 15.72 35.82
C THR A 583 23.12 15.18 37.23
N LYS A 584 22.76 13.92 37.49
CA LYS A 584 22.79 13.28 38.83
C LYS A 584 23.50 11.93 38.78
N GLY A 585 23.38 11.17 39.88
CA GLY A 585 23.79 9.76 39.95
C GLY A 585 25.29 9.50 39.79
N GLY A 586 26.12 10.52 40.03
CA GLY A 586 27.57 10.40 39.98
C GLY A 586 28.18 10.43 38.57
N ILE A 587 27.40 10.73 37.52
CA ILE A 587 27.93 10.87 36.16
C ILE A 587 28.99 11.99 36.09
N THR A 588 28.62 13.19 36.52
CA THR A 588 29.54 14.32 36.62
C THR A 588 29.01 15.39 37.58
N ASP A 589 29.93 16.14 38.20
CA ASP A 589 29.64 17.31 39.03
C ASP A 589 30.12 18.61 38.33
N GLU A 590 30.43 18.54 37.03
CA GLU A 590 30.98 19.63 36.23
C GLU A 590 30.07 20.00 35.06
N ASP A 591 29.98 21.29 34.72
CA ASP A 591 29.31 21.76 33.51
C ASP A 591 30.18 21.39 32.31
N ILE A 592 29.67 20.54 31.42
CA ILE A 592 30.39 20.09 30.21
C ILE A 592 29.58 20.55 29.01
N SER A 593 30.18 21.36 28.13
CA SER A 593 29.52 21.84 26.90
C SER A 593 30.42 21.54 25.70
N LEU A 594 30.00 20.58 24.88
CA LEU A 594 30.69 20.21 23.63
C LEU A 594 30.58 21.37 22.63
N ILE A 595 29.43 22.05 22.59
CA ILE A 595 29.21 23.17 21.66
C ILE A 595 30.20 24.31 21.92
N SER A 596 30.46 24.62 23.20
CA SER A 596 31.44 25.64 23.59
C SER A 596 32.89 25.28 23.23
N ASN A 597 33.12 24.03 22.86
CA ASN A 597 34.42 23.49 22.46
C ASN A 597 34.42 23.05 20.99
N ASP A 598 33.50 23.62 20.21
CA ASP A 598 33.39 23.46 18.75
C ASP A 598 33.17 22.02 18.31
N MET A 599 32.44 21.21 19.08
CA MET A 599 32.12 19.83 18.71
C MET A 599 30.73 19.37 19.14
N LEU A 600 30.28 18.25 18.58
CA LEU A 600 29.10 17.48 18.99
C LEU A 600 29.45 15.99 18.99
N SER A 601 28.75 15.18 19.78
CA SER A 601 28.90 13.71 19.76
C SER A 601 27.53 13.04 19.65
N LYS A 602 27.46 11.84 19.07
CA LYS A 602 26.19 11.08 19.00
C LYS A 602 25.89 10.43 20.35
N VAL A 603 24.61 10.37 20.72
CA VAL A 603 24.15 9.43 21.75
C VAL A 603 24.05 8.06 21.08
N LEU A 604 24.67 7.04 21.66
CA LEU A 604 24.71 5.69 21.12
C LEU A 604 23.82 4.73 21.89
N ILE A 605 23.78 4.88 23.22
CA ILE A 605 22.95 4.09 24.11
C ILE A 605 22.38 5.04 25.16
N ASP A 606 21.08 5.00 25.38
CA ASP A 606 20.39 5.58 26.53
C ASP A 606 19.22 4.64 26.80
N VAL A 607 19.39 3.73 27.77
CA VAL A 607 18.39 2.70 28.06
C VAL A 607 18.26 2.44 29.56
N GLU A 608 17.03 2.27 30.02
CA GLU A 608 16.68 1.66 31.31
C GLU A 608 16.26 0.20 31.06
N ASP A 609 17.10 -0.76 31.46
CA ASP A 609 16.86 -2.19 31.24
C ASP A 609 17.48 -3.05 32.36
N ASP A 610 16.65 -3.90 32.98
CA ASP A 610 17.00 -4.81 34.07
C ASP A 610 17.76 -6.04 33.55
N ARG A 611 19.07 -5.91 33.36
CA ARG A 611 19.95 -6.99 32.88
C ARG A 611 20.70 -7.68 34.02
N MET A 612 20.63 -9.01 34.06
CA MET A 612 21.45 -9.83 34.96
C MET A 612 22.67 -10.41 34.24
N ILE A 613 23.87 -10.05 34.69
CA ILE A 613 25.14 -10.51 34.12
C ILE A 613 25.90 -11.36 35.14
N SER A 614 26.36 -12.53 34.70
CA SER A 614 27.19 -13.44 35.51
C SER A 614 28.67 -13.01 35.51
N THR A 615 29.45 -13.42 36.51
CA THR A 615 30.91 -13.25 36.44
C THR A 615 31.50 -13.96 35.22
N GLY A 616 32.35 -13.24 34.47
CA GLY A 616 32.92 -13.70 33.21
C GLY A 616 32.06 -13.49 31.95
N ALA A 617 30.80 -13.04 32.10
CA ALA A 617 30.01 -12.50 31.00
C ALA A 617 30.32 -11.00 30.80
N SER A 618 29.92 -10.48 29.65
CA SER A 618 30.18 -9.11 29.20
C SER A 618 28.90 -8.40 28.77
N LEU A 619 28.77 -7.13 29.11
CA LEU A 619 27.84 -6.22 28.45
C LEU A 619 28.51 -5.68 27.18
N GLN A 620 27.93 -5.96 26.03
CA GLN A 620 28.36 -5.34 24.77
C GLN A 620 27.86 -3.90 24.72
N LEU A 621 28.73 -3.01 24.28
CA LEU A 621 28.49 -1.58 24.10
C LEU A 621 28.83 -1.21 22.66
N GLU A 622 28.49 0.00 22.25
CA GLU A 622 28.69 0.43 20.87
C GLU A 622 30.15 0.79 20.57
N GLU A 623 30.49 0.88 19.28
CA GLU A 623 31.83 1.21 18.78
C GLU A 623 32.94 0.28 19.30
N GLY A 624 32.62 -0.98 19.61
CA GLY A 624 33.62 -1.96 20.06
C GLY A 624 34.01 -1.81 21.53
N TYR A 625 33.23 -1.07 22.33
CA TYR A 625 33.32 -1.09 23.77
C TYR A 625 32.68 -2.36 24.36
N GLU A 626 33.24 -2.88 25.45
CA GLU A 626 32.73 -4.07 26.14
C GLU A 626 33.01 -3.96 27.63
N LEU A 627 32.00 -4.09 28.49
CA LEU A 627 32.17 -4.08 29.95
C LEU A 627 32.13 -5.50 30.51
N LYS A 628 33.22 -5.92 31.16
CA LYS A 628 33.37 -7.25 31.77
C LYS A 628 33.31 -7.20 33.28
N ILE A 629 32.52 -8.10 33.88
CA ILE A 629 32.56 -8.37 35.32
C ILE A 629 33.67 -9.39 35.60
N ILE A 630 34.78 -8.92 36.19
CA ILE A 630 35.98 -9.74 36.43
C ILE A 630 35.78 -10.65 37.64
N GLN A 631 35.33 -10.10 38.76
CA GLN A 631 35.08 -10.83 40.00
C GLN A 631 34.21 -10.02 40.95
N LEU A 632 33.54 -10.72 41.88
CA LEU A 632 32.80 -10.10 42.97
C LEU A 632 33.55 -10.21 44.30
N ASP A 633 33.29 -9.27 45.21
CA ASP A 633 33.74 -9.39 46.59
C ASP A 633 33.08 -10.59 47.27
N THR A 634 33.87 -11.35 48.04
CA THR A 634 33.42 -12.52 48.81
C THR A 634 32.35 -12.20 49.86
N ASP A 635 32.28 -10.94 50.30
CA ASP A 635 31.26 -10.46 51.24
C ASP A 635 30.01 -9.89 50.53
N GLY A 636 30.00 -9.83 49.18
CA GLY A 636 28.94 -9.28 48.34
C GLY A 636 28.95 -7.74 48.23
N GLY A 637 28.17 -7.19 47.29
CA GLY A 637 27.94 -5.74 47.16
C GLY A 637 29.05 -4.93 46.48
N GLN A 638 30.10 -5.57 45.96
CA GLN A 638 31.17 -4.94 45.18
C GLN A 638 31.57 -5.81 43.99
N ALA A 639 31.81 -5.19 42.84
CA ALA A 639 32.23 -5.83 41.61
C ALA A 639 33.50 -5.15 41.10
N GLN A 640 34.48 -5.95 40.70
CA GLN A 640 35.58 -5.46 39.88
C GLN A 640 35.17 -5.56 38.43
N ILE A 641 35.21 -4.43 37.74
CA ILE A 641 34.82 -4.28 36.35
C ILE A 641 36.00 -3.82 35.50
N GLU A 642 36.03 -4.29 34.26
CA GLU A 642 37.02 -3.94 33.25
C GLU A 642 36.28 -3.50 31.99
N LEU A 643 36.55 -2.29 31.50
CA LEU A 643 36.07 -1.82 30.21
C LEU A 643 37.14 -2.08 29.15
N LEU A 644 36.74 -2.70 28.06
CA LEU A 644 37.57 -2.95 26.89
C LEU A 644 37.09 -2.08 25.71
N LYS A 645 38.03 -1.67 24.85
CA LYS A 645 37.78 -1.15 23.50
C LYS A 645 38.57 -1.99 22.52
N ASP A 646 37.90 -2.59 21.54
CA ASP A 646 38.50 -3.51 20.56
C ASP A 646 39.33 -4.63 21.22
N GLY A 647 38.78 -5.19 22.30
CA GLY A 647 39.40 -6.26 23.09
C GLY A 647 40.62 -5.84 23.93
N ARG A 648 40.91 -4.53 24.04
CA ARG A 648 41.97 -4.00 24.91
C ARG A 648 41.38 -3.26 26.09
N SER A 649 41.84 -3.61 27.30
CA SER A 649 41.49 -2.91 28.54
C SER A 649 41.83 -1.42 28.44
N VAL A 650 40.83 -0.57 28.61
CA VAL A 650 40.96 0.89 28.66
C VAL A 650 40.73 1.44 30.05
N ASP A 651 39.98 0.73 30.90
CA ASP A 651 39.73 1.11 32.28
C ASP A 651 39.43 -0.09 33.19
N THR A 652 39.65 0.06 34.50
CA THR A 652 39.35 -0.95 35.51
C THR A 652 39.00 -0.29 36.84
N GLU A 653 37.82 -0.60 37.37
CA GLU A 653 37.31 -0.01 38.59
C GLU A 653 36.67 -1.05 39.53
N ILE A 654 36.54 -0.69 40.82
CA ILE A 654 35.75 -1.46 41.79
C ILE A 654 34.51 -0.63 42.14
N VAL A 655 33.34 -1.13 41.77
CA VAL A 655 32.06 -0.44 41.95
C VAL A 655 31.22 -1.14 43.00
N LYS A 656 30.52 -0.35 43.81
CA LYS A 656 29.60 -0.82 44.85
C LYS A 656 28.18 -0.85 44.32
N SER A 657 27.29 -1.64 44.91
CA SER A 657 25.86 -1.57 44.58
C SER A 657 25.04 -0.97 45.72
N PRO A 658 24.08 -0.06 45.46
CA PRO A 658 23.87 0.62 44.17
C PRO A 658 24.94 1.71 43.94
N ASP A 659 25.47 1.81 42.72
CA ASP A 659 26.37 2.88 42.28
C ASP A 659 26.52 2.88 40.75
N THR A 660 27.02 3.99 40.20
CA THR A 660 27.26 4.14 38.75
C THR A 660 28.74 3.96 38.45
N TYR A 661 29.07 3.04 37.54
CA TYR A 661 30.37 3.04 36.87
C TYR A 661 30.41 4.15 35.82
N VAL A 662 31.46 4.98 35.82
CA VAL A 662 31.60 6.06 34.84
C VAL A 662 33.00 6.04 34.23
N TYR A 663 33.08 5.73 32.94
CA TYR A 663 34.30 5.89 32.18
C TYR A 663 34.36 7.28 31.56
N LYS A 664 35.47 7.99 31.82
CA LYS A 664 35.73 9.33 31.28
C LYS A 664 36.87 9.27 30.25
N LYS A 665 36.74 10.05 29.19
CA LYS A 665 37.72 10.13 28.10
C LYS A 665 37.89 11.57 27.64
N ASP A 666 39.11 11.94 27.28
CA ASP A 666 39.36 13.20 26.58
C ASP A 666 38.71 13.14 25.19
N LEU A 667 37.85 14.10 24.90
CA LEU A 667 37.09 14.20 23.66
C LEU A 667 37.43 15.53 22.98
N GLY A 668 38.19 15.47 21.88
CA GLY A 668 38.63 16.67 21.16
C GLY A 668 39.44 17.64 22.02
N LYS A 669 38.84 18.80 22.36
CA LYS A 669 39.44 19.87 23.18
C LYS A 669 39.03 19.80 24.66
N LEU A 670 38.11 18.88 25.03
CA LEU A 670 37.63 18.69 26.39
C LEU A 670 38.30 17.47 27.03
N ASP A 671 38.74 17.65 28.26
CA ASP A 671 39.30 16.57 29.08
C ASP A 671 38.18 15.95 29.95
N ASP A 672 38.36 14.70 30.36
CA ASP A 672 37.51 14.02 31.37
C ASP A 672 35.98 13.99 31.08
N VAL A 673 35.58 13.88 29.81
CA VAL A 673 34.15 13.78 29.43
C VAL A 673 33.60 12.38 29.79
N PRO A 674 32.51 12.27 30.59
CA PRO A 674 31.80 11.00 30.77
C PRO A 674 31.35 10.44 29.42
N LEU A 675 31.88 9.28 29.07
CA LEU A 675 31.63 8.63 27.77
C LEU A 675 30.69 7.42 27.92
N VAL A 676 30.90 6.63 28.98
CA VAL A 676 30.09 5.45 29.31
C VAL A 676 29.68 5.53 30.77
N ALA A 677 28.38 5.39 31.06
CA ALA A 677 27.83 5.25 32.40
C ALA A 677 27.00 3.96 32.49
N VAL A 678 27.24 3.16 33.54
CA VAL A 678 26.51 1.91 33.77
C VAL A 678 26.08 1.84 35.23
N TYR A 679 24.77 1.76 35.48
CA TYR A 679 24.22 1.72 36.82
C TYR A 679 24.08 0.28 37.31
N LEU A 680 24.79 -0.06 38.39
CA LEU A 680 24.76 -1.39 39.00
C LEU A 680 23.87 -1.35 40.24
N SER A 681 22.61 -1.77 40.13
CA SER A 681 21.67 -1.67 41.25
C SER A 681 21.91 -2.71 42.33
N ASN A 682 22.37 -3.91 41.94
CA ASN A 682 22.58 -5.02 42.86
C ASN A 682 23.76 -5.90 42.47
N ILE A 683 24.58 -6.27 43.45
CA ILE A 683 25.70 -7.20 43.30
C ILE A 683 25.53 -8.34 44.30
N PHE A 684 25.26 -9.54 43.78
CA PHE A 684 25.01 -10.74 44.55
C PHE A 684 26.11 -11.79 44.34
N ALA A 685 26.86 -12.07 45.39
CA ALA A 685 27.82 -13.18 45.44
C ALA A 685 27.17 -14.41 46.08
N GLY A 686 26.81 -15.41 45.27
CA GLY A 686 26.10 -16.60 45.70
C GLY A 686 27.00 -17.82 45.89
N THR A 687 26.50 -18.87 46.55
CA THR A 687 27.27 -20.14 46.67
C THR A 687 27.32 -20.95 45.38
N GLU A 688 26.41 -20.66 44.44
CA GLU A 688 26.26 -21.38 43.17
C GLU A 688 26.45 -20.46 41.95
N THR A 689 26.04 -19.20 42.06
CA THR A 689 26.14 -18.20 40.98
C THR A 689 26.39 -16.80 41.53
N ASP A 690 27.32 -16.09 40.91
CA ASP A 690 27.59 -14.68 41.12
C ASP A 690 26.86 -13.87 40.05
N MET A 691 26.14 -12.82 40.45
CA MET A 691 25.31 -12.01 39.55
C MET A 691 25.44 -10.52 39.85
N VAL A 692 25.45 -9.71 38.79
CA VAL A 692 25.33 -8.25 38.83
C VAL A 692 24.06 -7.88 38.08
N THR A 693 23.19 -7.09 38.71
CA THR A 693 22.06 -6.46 38.06
C THR A 693 22.48 -5.07 37.59
N ILE A 694 22.30 -4.83 36.29
CA ILE A 694 22.43 -3.52 35.64
C ILE A 694 21.00 -3.05 35.35
N GLU A 695 20.67 -1.81 35.68
CA GLU A 695 19.34 -1.23 35.39
C GLU A 695 19.41 -0.09 34.36
N GLY A 696 20.60 0.45 34.09
CA GLY A 696 20.74 1.53 33.10
C GLY A 696 22.12 1.57 32.45
N VAL A 697 22.13 1.94 31.16
CA VAL A 697 23.34 2.11 30.36
C VAL A 697 23.20 3.39 29.54
N PHE A 698 24.20 4.26 29.63
CA PHE A 698 24.33 5.44 28.79
C PHE A 698 25.70 5.46 28.12
N GLN A 699 25.74 5.78 26.82
CA GLN A 699 26.96 5.90 26.05
C GLN A 699 26.84 6.98 24.99
N ILE A 700 27.87 7.80 24.85
CA ILE A 700 28.07 8.68 23.70
C ILE A 700 29.24 8.20 22.83
N SER A 701 29.24 8.62 21.57
CA SER A 701 30.29 8.31 20.62
C SER A 701 31.63 8.91 21.02
N ASP A 702 32.70 8.15 20.78
CA ASP A 702 34.07 8.61 20.99
C ASP A 702 34.72 9.26 19.76
N ASP A 703 33.92 9.49 18.71
CA ASP A 703 34.28 10.18 17.46
C ASP A 703 33.39 11.43 17.23
N PRO A 704 33.74 12.58 17.86
CA PRO A 704 32.91 13.78 17.79
C PRO A 704 33.05 14.49 16.44
N ILE A 705 31.99 15.16 16.00
CA ILE A 705 32.00 15.98 14.78
C ILE A 705 32.37 17.44 15.08
N PRO A 706 33.09 18.14 14.18
CA PRO A 706 33.51 19.53 14.40
C PRO A 706 32.42 20.54 14.02
N ILE A 707 32.20 21.55 14.86
CA ILE A 707 31.25 22.65 14.58
C ILE A 707 31.92 24.03 14.65
N ASP A 708 33.23 24.12 14.40
CA ASP A 708 33.95 25.39 14.37
C ASP A 708 33.34 26.36 13.33
N ALA A 709 33.38 27.66 13.60
CA ALA A 709 32.95 28.67 12.63
C ALA A 709 33.78 28.57 11.34
N GLY A 710 33.08 28.46 10.20
CA GLY A 710 33.64 28.22 8.88
C GLY A 710 33.68 26.74 8.46
N CYS A 711 33.29 25.80 9.32
CA CYS A 711 33.02 24.42 8.90
C CYS A 711 31.87 24.40 7.90
N LYS A 712 32.03 23.60 6.84
CA LYS A 712 31.06 23.45 5.76
C LYS A 712 30.31 22.13 5.90
N TYR A 713 28.99 22.18 5.74
CA TYR A 713 28.10 21.03 5.67
C TYR A 713 27.17 21.23 4.48
N GLY A 714 27.40 20.48 3.40
CA GLY A 714 26.78 20.73 2.11
C GLY A 714 27.05 22.16 1.60
N GLU A 715 25.97 22.87 1.28
CA GLU A 715 25.97 24.26 0.81
C GLU A 715 25.92 25.29 1.96
N MET A 716 26.06 24.83 3.21
CA MET A 716 25.90 25.67 4.40
C MET A 716 27.22 25.78 5.18
N ASP A 717 27.55 26.99 5.64
CA ASP A 717 28.71 27.27 6.50
C ASP A 717 28.25 27.59 7.93
N ILE A 718 28.93 27.03 8.93
CA ILE A 718 28.74 27.45 10.33
C ILE A 718 29.22 28.90 10.49
N THR A 719 28.30 29.78 10.83
CA THR A 719 28.58 31.21 11.07
C THR A 719 28.92 31.48 12.53
N SER A 720 28.33 30.74 13.46
CA SER A 720 28.65 30.81 14.89
C SER A 720 28.20 29.56 15.64
N ALA A 721 29.00 29.14 16.62
CA ALA A 721 28.65 28.17 17.65
C ALA A 721 28.88 28.80 19.03
N SER A 722 27.95 28.58 19.95
CA SER A 722 27.98 29.04 21.33
C SER A 722 27.23 28.06 22.21
N SER A 723 27.49 28.06 23.52
CA SER A 723 26.83 27.14 24.47
C SER A 723 25.31 27.06 24.35
N SER A 724 24.65 28.09 23.80
CA SER A 724 23.19 28.14 23.66
C SER A 724 22.67 28.05 22.21
N LYS A 725 23.54 28.06 21.19
CA LYS A 725 23.10 28.16 19.80
C LYS A 725 24.19 27.82 18.80
N ILE A 726 23.83 27.07 17.76
CA ILE A 726 24.57 26.95 16.49
C ILE A 726 23.77 27.67 15.39
N ALA A 727 24.46 28.37 14.49
CA ALA A 727 23.85 29.05 13.36
C ALA A 727 24.68 28.84 12.09
N MET A 728 23.99 28.55 10.99
CA MET A 728 24.57 28.31 9.67
C MET A 728 23.89 29.19 8.63
N LYS A 729 24.64 29.58 7.60
CA LYS A 729 24.14 30.30 6.42
C LYS A 729 24.79 29.78 5.16
N ASN A 730 24.10 29.92 4.03
CA ASN A 730 24.69 29.63 2.72
C ASN A 730 25.73 30.71 2.34
N PRO A 731 27.00 30.34 2.09
CA PRO A 731 28.06 31.32 1.82
C PRO A 731 27.99 31.89 0.40
N ASP A 732 27.28 31.24 -0.52
CA ASP A 732 27.09 31.60 -1.91
C ASP A 732 25.61 31.39 -2.31
N ASP A 733 25.20 31.85 -3.49
CA ASP A 733 23.84 31.67 -4.00
C ASP A 733 23.57 30.17 -4.27
N ILE A 734 22.41 29.66 -3.85
CA ILE A 734 21.96 28.28 -4.10
C ILE A 734 20.91 28.31 -5.20
N GLY A 735 21.19 27.68 -6.34
CA GLY A 735 20.20 27.48 -7.40
C GLY A 735 19.27 26.32 -7.09
N LEU A 736 17.96 26.56 -7.13
CA LEU A 736 16.92 25.54 -7.03
C LEU A 736 16.61 25.01 -8.43
N ASN A 737 16.68 23.70 -8.59
CA ASN A 737 16.35 23.02 -9.84
C ASN A 737 14.83 22.94 -9.99
N GLU A 738 14.28 23.58 -11.02
CA GLU A 738 12.88 23.39 -11.48
C GLU A 738 12.64 21.88 -11.73
N GLY A 739 11.56 21.33 -11.17
CA GLY A 739 11.20 19.91 -11.30
C GLY A 739 12.11 18.94 -10.55
N GLY A 740 12.87 19.46 -9.58
CA GLY A 740 14.04 18.75 -9.09
C GLY A 740 14.31 18.88 -7.61
N ASN A 741 15.19 17.98 -7.14
CA ASN A 741 15.71 17.97 -5.79
C ASN A 741 17.08 18.70 -5.75
N THR A 742 17.25 19.60 -4.78
CA THR A 742 18.48 20.35 -4.54
C THR A 742 18.94 20.10 -3.10
N MET A 743 20.00 19.31 -2.90
CA MET A 743 20.55 19.07 -1.57
C MET A 743 21.22 20.33 -1.01
N ILE A 744 20.95 20.65 0.26
CA ILE A 744 21.57 21.80 0.96
C ILE A 744 22.51 21.36 2.09
N MET A 745 22.25 20.21 2.70
CA MET A 745 23.11 19.52 3.67
C MET A 745 23.17 18.03 3.29
N ASP A 746 23.69 17.16 4.16
CA ASP A 746 23.89 15.73 3.85
C ASP A 746 22.57 15.06 3.41
N ASP A 747 21.57 15.03 4.29
CA ASP A 747 20.27 14.41 4.01
C ASP A 747 19.14 15.43 3.80
N ILE A 748 19.39 16.73 4.01
CA ILE A 748 18.38 17.77 3.88
C ILE A 748 18.49 18.47 2.52
N GLY A 749 17.37 18.62 1.82
CA GLY A 749 17.29 19.30 0.52
C GLY A 749 15.98 20.04 0.29
N PHE A 750 15.88 20.72 -0.84
CA PHE A 750 14.65 21.33 -1.35
C PHE A 750 14.11 20.54 -2.54
N MET A 751 12.82 20.24 -2.51
CA MET A 751 12.04 19.80 -3.65
C MET A 751 11.35 21.02 -4.24
N THR A 752 11.36 21.18 -5.56
CA THR A 752 10.85 22.38 -6.25
C THR A 752 9.93 21.95 -7.39
N SER A 753 8.83 22.67 -7.59
CA SER A 753 7.93 22.43 -8.72
C SER A 753 8.61 22.71 -10.07
N ASP A 754 8.10 22.10 -11.13
CA ASP A 754 8.49 22.30 -12.53
C ASP A 754 8.44 23.77 -12.98
N ASP A 755 7.45 24.52 -12.52
CA ASP A 755 7.31 25.95 -12.79
C ASP A 755 8.17 26.85 -11.88
N GLY A 756 8.80 26.26 -10.85
CA GLY A 756 9.67 26.93 -9.89
C GLY A 756 8.95 27.84 -8.91
N ASP A 757 7.63 27.78 -8.77
CA ASP A 757 6.86 28.69 -7.92
C ASP A 757 6.54 28.13 -6.52
N ARG A 758 6.76 26.82 -6.30
CA ARG A 758 6.58 26.07 -5.05
C ARG A 758 7.84 25.31 -4.68
N TYR A 759 8.08 25.20 -3.36
CA TYR A 759 9.17 24.41 -2.82
C TYR A 759 8.85 23.90 -1.42
N ALA A 760 9.45 22.77 -1.07
CA ALA A 760 9.38 22.17 0.25
C ALA A 760 10.76 21.70 0.70
N LEU A 761 11.05 21.84 1.99
CA LEU A 761 12.21 21.17 2.59
C LEU A 761 11.92 19.67 2.64
N PHE A 762 12.91 18.82 2.42
CA PHE A 762 12.81 17.38 2.67
C PHE A 762 14.02 16.85 3.41
N VAL A 763 13.85 15.75 4.14
CA VAL A 763 14.94 14.90 4.61
C VAL A 763 14.92 13.58 3.85
N ARG A 764 16.08 13.11 3.43
CA ARG A 764 16.24 11.81 2.79
C ARG A 764 16.47 10.74 3.85
N ARG A 765 15.64 9.70 3.85
CA ARG A 765 15.81 8.50 4.69
C ARG A 765 15.97 7.28 3.80
N THR A 766 16.81 6.35 4.22
CA THR A 766 16.98 5.07 3.51
C THR A 766 16.67 3.94 4.46
N ILE A 767 15.74 3.07 4.06
CA ILE A 767 15.44 1.82 4.73
C ILE A 767 16.13 0.74 3.91
N ASP A 768 17.15 0.11 4.47
CA ASP A 768 17.83 -0.99 3.80
C ASP A 768 16.90 -2.21 3.71
N PRO A 769 16.95 -2.98 2.60
CA PRO A 769 16.18 -4.20 2.49
C PRO A 769 16.54 -5.18 3.59
N ILE A 770 15.54 -5.55 4.40
CA ILE A 770 15.70 -6.58 5.41
C ILE A 770 15.95 -7.91 4.71
N ALA A 771 17.08 -8.54 5.02
CA ALA A 771 17.42 -9.81 4.39
C ALA A 771 16.42 -10.89 4.84
N ALA A 772 15.93 -11.72 3.91
CA ALA A 772 15.00 -12.78 4.25
C ALA A 772 15.73 -13.97 4.87
N LEU A 773 15.25 -14.42 6.04
CA LEU A 773 15.75 -15.65 6.62
C LEU A 773 15.39 -16.84 5.72
N LYS A 774 16.27 -17.83 5.70
CA LYS A 774 16.07 -19.11 5.04
C LYS A 774 16.42 -20.23 5.99
N ILE A 775 15.51 -21.18 6.11
CA ILE A 775 15.68 -22.39 6.93
C ILE A 775 16.22 -23.52 6.04
N GLU A 776 17.41 -24.02 6.38
CA GLU A 776 18.03 -25.17 5.74
C GLU A 776 18.07 -26.37 6.68
N LEU A 777 17.74 -27.54 6.12
CA LEU A 777 17.55 -28.79 6.87
C LEU A 777 18.29 -29.96 6.19
N PRO A 778 18.62 -31.03 6.93
CA PRO A 778 19.11 -32.27 6.35
C PRO A 778 18.09 -32.90 5.40
N GLU A 779 18.55 -33.66 4.40
CA GLU A 779 17.70 -34.32 3.39
C GLU A 779 16.65 -35.28 3.99
N SER A 780 16.93 -35.85 5.15
CA SER A 780 16.04 -36.79 5.84
C SER A 780 15.91 -36.46 7.32
N LEU A 781 14.68 -36.36 7.81
CA LEU A 781 14.36 -36.08 9.21
C LEU A 781 13.76 -37.34 9.86
N ILE A 782 14.50 -37.96 10.78
CA ILE A 782 14.13 -39.25 11.37
C ILE A 782 13.87 -39.09 12.87
N VAL A 783 12.82 -39.73 13.37
CA VAL A 783 12.50 -39.77 14.80
C VAL A 783 13.66 -40.34 15.60
N GLY A 784 14.04 -39.63 16.67
CA GLY A 784 15.13 -40.03 17.57
C GLY A 784 16.54 -39.73 17.04
N GLU A 785 16.68 -39.15 15.85
CA GLU A 785 17.96 -38.63 15.34
C GLU A 785 18.09 -37.10 15.59
N GLU A 786 19.32 -36.63 15.73
CA GLU A 786 19.61 -35.20 15.88
C GLU A 786 19.37 -34.47 14.55
N ILE A 787 18.51 -33.46 14.57
CA ILE A 787 18.21 -32.58 13.44
C ILE A 787 18.93 -31.25 13.68
N VAL A 788 19.66 -30.80 12.66
CA VAL A 788 20.37 -29.51 12.66
C VAL A 788 19.62 -28.56 11.76
N ILE A 789 19.04 -27.52 12.34
CA ILE A 789 18.41 -26.44 11.58
C ILE A 789 19.48 -25.37 11.39
N THR A 790 19.71 -24.95 10.14
CA THR A 790 20.61 -23.83 9.82
C THR A 790 19.77 -22.67 9.30
N VAL A 791 19.93 -21.49 9.89
CA VAL A 791 19.30 -20.25 9.46
C VAL A 791 20.35 -19.40 8.75
N THR A 792 20.03 -18.98 7.53
CA THR A 792 20.88 -18.13 6.70
C THR A 792 20.09 -16.94 6.18
N ALA A 793 20.79 -15.89 5.75
CA ALA A 793 20.24 -14.77 4.99
C ALA A 793 21.26 -14.44 3.89
N ASP A 794 20.80 -14.32 2.65
CA ASP A 794 21.66 -14.14 1.46
C ASP A 794 22.81 -15.15 1.31
N GLY A 795 22.63 -16.35 1.90
CA GLY A 795 23.61 -17.43 1.91
C GLY A 795 24.63 -17.37 3.05
N ASP A 796 24.61 -16.33 3.88
CA ASP A 796 25.45 -16.21 5.07
C ASP A 796 24.73 -16.70 6.34
N PRO A 797 25.43 -17.36 7.29
CA PRO A 797 24.81 -17.81 8.54
C PRO A 797 24.36 -16.67 9.43
N VAL A 798 23.16 -16.79 10.01
CA VAL A 798 22.57 -15.76 10.89
C VAL A 798 22.63 -16.21 12.35
N GLU A 799 23.49 -15.59 13.15
CA GLU A 799 23.54 -15.78 14.60
C GLU A 799 22.37 -15.09 15.32
N GLY A 800 21.88 -15.67 16.41
CA GLY A 800 20.87 -15.03 17.25
C GLY A 800 19.44 -15.05 16.71
N ALA A 801 19.14 -15.83 15.67
CA ALA A 801 17.77 -16.02 15.19
C ALA A 801 17.01 -17.00 16.09
N GLU A 802 15.81 -16.63 16.53
CA GLU A 802 14.92 -17.50 17.32
C GLU A 802 14.28 -18.55 16.41
N VAL A 803 14.40 -19.82 16.79
CA VAL A 803 13.83 -20.94 16.03
C VAL A 803 12.78 -21.67 16.86
N ARG A 804 11.62 -21.96 16.26
CA ARG A 804 10.53 -22.72 16.90
C ARG A 804 10.17 -23.94 16.07
N PHE A 805 9.85 -25.05 16.73
CA PHE A 805 9.38 -26.30 16.13
C PHE A 805 8.00 -26.64 16.69
N ALA A 806 7.00 -26.76 15.81
CA ALA A 806 5.60 -26.97 16.19
C ALA A 806 5.05 -25.94 17.19
N GLY A 807 5.56 -24.70 17.14
CA GLY A 807 5.22 -23.61 18.06
C GLY A 807 6.02 -23.58 19.37
N GLU A 808 6.81 -24.60 19.66
CA GLU A 808 7.70 -24.63 20.84
C GLU A 808 9.06 -24.00 20.50
N ASN A 809 9.58 -23.14 21.37
CA ASN A 809 10.86 -22.46 21.16
C ASN A 809 12.06 -23.42 21.38
N LEU A 810 12.95 -23.51 20.39
CA LEU A 810 14.17 -24.33 20.42
C LEU A 810 15.42 -23.57 20.87
N GLY A 811 15.37 -22.23 20.89
CA GLY A 811 16.46 -21.33 21.25
C GLY A 811 16.92 -20.45 20.09
N LEU A 812 18.01 -19.73 20.33
CA LEU A 812 18.67 -18.87 19.34
C LEU A 812 19.75 -19.65 18.58
N THR A 813 19.97 -19.28 17.31
CA THR A 813 21.09 -19.81 16.52
C THR A 813 22.45 -19.34 17.02
N ASP A 814 23.47 -20.18 16.86
CA ASP A 814 24.87 -19.83 17.15
C ASP A 814 25.53 -19.03 15.99
N SER A 815 26.80 -18.65 16.14
CA SER A 815 27.62 -17.98 15.11
C SER A 815 27.72 -18.72 13.76
N ASP A 816 27.40 -20.02 13.70
CA ASP A 816 27.31 -20.79 12.45
C ASP A 816 25.87 -20.87 11.92
N GLY A 817 24.95 -20.08 12.49
CA GLY A 817 23.54 -20.02 12.14
C GLY A 817 22.74 -21.25 12.59
N LYS A 818 23.22 -22.05 13.55
CA LYS A 818 22.63 -23.38 13.83
C LYS A 818 21.89 -23.46 15.15
N VAL A 819 20.81 -24.25 15.13
CA VAL A 819 20.14 -24.79 16.32
C VAL A 819 19.92 -26.30 16.15
N ARG A 820 19.97 -27.07 17.23
CA ARG A 820 19.90 -28.54 17.20
C ARG A 820 18.77 -29.05 18.06
N PHE A 821 18.01 -30.02 17.57
CA PHE A 821 16.97 -30.68 18.36
C PHE A 821 16.80 -32.15 17.97
N THR A 822 15.98 -32.89 18.72
CA THR A 822 15.62 -34.28 18.41
C THR A 822 14.11 -34.41 18.56
N SER A 823 13.42 -34.89 17.53
CA SER A 823 11.97 -35.15 17.62
C SER A 823 11.70 -36.55 18.17
N GLU A 824 10.75 -36.66 19.10
CA GLU A 824 10.25 -37.94 19.62
C GLU A 824 9.07 -38.51 18.82
N GLU A 825 8.47 -37.70 17.94
CA GLU A 825 7.26 -38.06 17.19
C GLU A 825 7.46 -37.94 15.67
N ALA A 826 6.89 -38.89 14.94
CA ALA A 826 6.77 -38.83 13.49
C ALA A 826 5.51 -38.04 13.12
N GLY A 827 5.57 -37.24 12.06
CA GLY A 827 4.46 -36.37 11.70
C GLY A 827 4.88 -35.23 10.77
N THR A 828 3.94 -34.34 10.47
CA THR A 828 4.18 -33.10 9.75
C THR A 828 4.18 -31.95 10.75
N PHE A 829 5.22 -31.13 10.74
CA PHE A 829 5.44 -30.05 11.69
C PHE A 829 5.86 -28.77 10.95
N THR A 830 5.64 -27.62 11.57
CA THR A 830 6.13 -26.34 11.06
C THR A 830 7.36 -25.91 11.85
N ILE A 831 8.40 -25.45 11.15
CA ILE A 831 9.55 -24.78 11.71
C ILE A 831 9.48 -23.31 11.32
N THR A 832 9.64 -22.42 12.29
CA THR A 832 9.73 -20.97 12.05
C THR A 832 11.06 -20.44 12.58
N ALA A 833 11.66 -19.49 11.87
CA ALA A 833 12.82 -18.73 12.31
C ALA A 833 12.52 -17.25 12.22
N SER A 834 12.83 -16.49 13.27
CA SER A 834 12.58 -15.04 13.35
C SER A 834 13.77 -14.34 13.97
N LYS A 835 14.08 -13.14 13.47
CA LYS A 835 15.07 -12.24 14.04
C LYS A 835 14.67 -10.81 13.70
N GLU A 836 14.89 -9.89 14.63
CA GLU A 836 14.67 -8.46 14.38
C GLU A 836 15.51 -7.98 13.18
N ASN A 837 14.91 -7.14 12.33
CA ASN A 837 15.49 -6.66 11.05
C ASN A 837 15.71 -7.74 9.97
N TYR A 838 15.02 -8.88 10.06
CA TYR A 838 14.96 -9.89 9.00
C TYR A 838 13.52 -10.33 8.76
N ASP A 839 13.19 -10.68 7.51
CA ASP A 839 11.94 -11.37 7.22
C ASP A 839 11.98 -12.79 7.80
N SER A 840 10.96 -13.14 8.58
CA SER A 840 10.88 -14.45 9.21
C SER A 840 10.71 -15.56 8.16
N ALA A 841 11.31 -16.73 8.44
CA ALA A 841 11.18 -17.90 7.60
C ALA A 841 10.22 -18.91 8.22
N SER A 842 9.44 -19.61 7.40
CA SER A 842 8.59 -20.71 7.84
C SER A 842 8.64 -21.86 6.82
N ILE A 843 8.81 -23.09 7.31
CA ILE A 843 8.81 -24.28 6.47
C ILE A 843 8.03 -25.42 7.13
N VAL A 844 7.25 -26.14 6.31
CA VAL A 844 6.55 -27.36 6.73
C VAL A 844 7.42 -28.57 6.41
N VAL A 845 7.69 -29.38 7.43
CA VAL A 845 8.60 -30.52 7.36
C VAL A 845 7.91 -31.81 7.78
N ARG A 846 8.35 -32.95 7.23
CA ARG A 846 7.83 -34.27 7.60
C ARG A 846 8.92 -35.11 8.24
N ILE A 847 8.70 -35.54 9.49
CA ILE A 847 9.58 -36.43 10.24
C ILE A 847 9.05 -37.87 10.14
N ILE A 848 9.93 -38.81 9.77
CA ILE A 848 9.58 -40.23 9.58
C ILE A 848 10.11 -41.09 10.74
N GLY A 849 9.33 -42.10 11.15
CA GLY A 849 9.81 -43.15 12.06
C GLY A 849 10.83 -44.06 11.35
N GLY A 850 11.90 -44.47 12.04
CA GLY A 850 13.08 -45.13 11.46
C GLY A 850 12.87 -46.35 10.54
N SER A 851 13.89 -46.66 9.73
CA SER A 851 13.83 -47.46 8.48
C SER A 851 13.14 -48.83 8.57
N THR A 852 12.24 -49.11 7.63
CA THR A 852 11.60 -50.42 7.44
C THR A 852 12.55 -51.44 6.78
N ALA A 853 12.67 -52.63 7.36
CA ALA A 853 13.49 -53.72 6.82
C ALA A 853 12.64 -54.72 6.02
N ALA A 854 13.26 -55.45 5.07
CA ALA A 854 12.56 -56.49 4.31
C ALA A 854 11.97 -57.63 5.19
N ALA A 855 12.44 -57.75 6.45
CA ALA A 855 11.85 -58.64 7.45
C ALA A 855 10.44 -58.19 7.88
N ASP A 856 10.14 -56.90 7.83
CA ASP A 856 8.86 -56.33 8.25
C ASP A 856 7.75 -56.62 7.23
N ALA A 857 8.11 -56.72 5.94
CA ALA A 857 7.21 -57.22 4.89
C ALA A 857 6.74 -58.66 5.16
N VAL A 858 7.61 -59.51 5.73
CA VAL A 858 7.26 -60.90 6.08
C VAL A 858 6.29 -60.94 7.26
N ILE A 859 6.46 -60.03 8.23
CA ILE A 859 5.56 -59.89 9.38
C ILE A 859 4.20 -59.37 8.93
N ALA A 860 4.17 -58.36 8.05
CA ALA A 860 2.93 -57.85 7.45
C ALA A 860 2.18 -58.93 6.65
N LEU A 861 2.88 -59.77 5.88
CA LEU A 861 2.28 -60.94 5.21
C LEU A 861 1.69 -61.95 6.20
N GLN A 862 2.32 -62.17 7.36
CA GLN A 862 1.78 -63.04 8.40
C GLN A 862 0.55 -62.45 9.08
N LEU A 863 0.56 -61.13 9.34
CA LEU A 863 -0.58 -60.41 9.88
C LEU A 863 -1.77 -60.44 8.91
N ALA A 864 -1.54 -60.18 7.63
CA ALA A 864 -2.54 -60.26 6.56
C ALA A 864 -3.18 -61.64 6.45
N VAL A 865 -2.38 -62.71 6.54
CA VAL A 865 -2.89 -64.09 6.51
C VAL A 865 -3.67 -64.43 7.78
N SER A 866 -3.31 -63.86 8.92
CA SER A 866 -4.01 -64.09 10.19
C SER A 866 -5.22 -63.17 10.40
N GLY A 867 -5.40 -62.14 9.57
CA GLY A 867 -6.44 -61.12 9.69
C GLY A 867 -6.29 -60.22 10.92
N LYS A 868 -5.08 -60.13 11.49
CA LYS A 868 -4.76 -59.24 12.61
C LYS A 868 -4.30 -57.89 12.08
N TRP A 869 -4.67 -56.84 12.80
CA TRP A 869 -4.29 -55.47 12.49
C TRP A 869 -3.17 -55.01 13.41
N ASP A 870 -2.25 -54.24 12.86
CA ASP A 870 -1.15 -53.58 13.53
C ASP A 870 -0.89 -52.26 12.79
N ALA A 871 -0.81 -51.15 13.54
CA ALA A 871 -0.72 -49.81 12.97
C ALA A 871 0.59 -49.59 12.20
N ASP A 872 1.67 -50.23 12.64
CA ASP A 872 2.99 -50.07 12.05
C ASP A 872 3.14 -50.90 10.76
N ALA A 873 2.26 -51.88 10.54
CA ALA A 873 2.22 -52.74 9.36
C ALA A 873 1.18 -52.33 8.31
N ASP A 874 0.30 -51.36 8.61
CA ASP A 874 -0.74 -50.81 7.72
C ASP A 874 -0.22 -49.54 7.02
N VAL A 875 0.81 -49.72 6.19
CA VAL A 875 1.47 -48.61 5.49
C VAL A 875 0.61 -47.95 4.41
N SER A 876 -0.45 -48.61 3.93
CA SER A 876 -1.43 -47.97 3.06
C SER A 876 -2.42 -47.08 3.80
N GLY A 877 -2.53 -47.23 5.13
CA GLY A 877 -3.40 -46.42 5.99
C GLY A 877 -4.89 -46.73 5.82
N ASP A 878 -5.24 -47.92 5.32
CA ASP A 878 -6.62 -48.29 4.98
C ASP A 878 -7.39 -48.99 6.13
N GLY A 879 -6.72 -49.18 7.27
CA GLY A 879 -7.25 -49.82 8.46
C GLY A 879 -7.13 -51.35 8.43
N LYS A 880 -6.39 -51.94 7.49
CA LYS A 880 -6.18 -53.39 7.36
C LYS A 880 -4.76 -53.70 6.88
N VAL A 881 -4.10 -54.64 7.54
CA VAL A 881 -2.82 -55.18 7.04
C VAL A 881 -3.10 -56.22 5.95
N THR A 882 -2.68 -55.93 4.71
CA THR A 882 -2.86 -56.79 3.54
C THR A 882 -1.53 -57.15 2.88
N SER A 883 -1.57 -58.01 1.86
CA SER A 883 -0.38 -58.29 1.04
C SER A 883 0.11 -57.08 0.25
N LEU A 884 -0.74 -56.05 0.06
CA LEU A 884 -0.34 -54.79 -0.56
C LEU A 884 0.54 -53.98 0.39
N ASP A 885 0.20 -53.92 1.67
CA ASP A 885 1.03 -53.25 2.69
C ASP A 885 2.39 -53.92 2.83
N ALA A 886 2.42 -55.25 2.83
CA ALA A 886 3.67 -55.99 2.80
C ALA A 886 4.51 -55.73 1.54
N LEU A 887 3.87 -55.54 0.38
CA LEU A 887 4.56 -55.20 -0.87
C LEU A 887 5.11 -53.78 -0.83
N MET A 888 4.37 -52.83 -0.27
CA MET A 888 4.81 -51.44 -0.09
C MET A 888 6.00 -51.37 0.88
N ILE A 889 5.96 -52.12 2.00
CA ILE A 889 7.10 -52.25 2.92
C ILE A 889 8.32 -52.87 2.20
N LEU A 890 8.10 -53.89 1.36
CA LEU A 890 9.19 -54.51 0.60
C LEU A 890 9.78 -53.56 -0.45
N GLN A 891 8.95 -52.73 -1.10
CA GLN A 891 9.40 -51.72 -2.06
C GLN A 891 10.16 -50.58 -1.35
N MET A 892 9.73 -50.17 -0.16
CA MET A 892 10.43 -49.18 0.67
C MET A 892 11.80 -49.73 1.13
N ALA A 893 11.86 -50.97 1.60
CA ALA A 893 13.10 -51.61 2.06
C ALA A 893 14.12 -51.89 0.93
N VAL A 894 13.69 -51.83 -0.33
CA VAL A 894 14.52 -52.10 -1.51
C VAL A 894 15.11 -50.81 -2.12
N LYS A 895 14.60 -49.64 -1.72
CA LYS A 895 15.06 -48.32 -2.22
C LYS A 895 16.50 -47.98 -1.82
N ASP A 896 17.06 -48.65 -0.81
CA ASP A 896 18.42 -48.41 -0.27
C ASP A 896 19.53 -49.24 -0.93
N SER A 897 19.28 -49.83 -2.11
CA SER A 897 20.30 -50.66 -2.77
C SER A 897 20.49 -50.46 -4.26
N TRP A 898 20.31 -49.24 -4.79
CA TRP A 898 20.86 -48.89 -6.09
C TRP A 898 21.33 -47.44 -6.17
N ALA A 899 22.65 -47.25 -6.29
CA ALA A 899 23.17 -46.10 -7.03
C ALA A 899 22.82 -46.31 -8.50
N VAL A 900 21.95 -45.46 -9.06
CA VAL A 900 21.65 -45.45 -10.50
C VAL A 900 21.90 -44.05 -11.03
N PRO A 901 22.77 -43.87 -12.04
CA PRO A 901 22.82 -42.62 -12.79
C PRO A 901 21.60 -42.55 -13.71
N GLU A 902 20.89 -41.42 -13.69
CA GLU A 902 19.66 -41.23 -14.48
C GLU A 902 20.02 -40.72 -15.88
N ILE A 903 19.95 -41.61 -16.87
CA ILE A 903 19.97 -41.23 -18.29
C ILE A 903 18.53 -40.93 -18.71
N VAL A 904 18.28 -39.71 -19.19
CA VAL A 904 16.97 -39.25 -19.66
C VAL A 904 17.01 -39.00 -21.17
N ILE A 905 15.83 -39.02 -21.81
CA ILE A 905 15.67 -38.52 -23.17
C ILE A 905 15.58 -36.99 -23.07
N ASN A 906 16.56 -36.30 -23.65
CA ASN A 906 16.66 -34.85 -23.61
C ASN A 906 15.83 -34.19 -24.72
N GLU A 907 15.97 -34.71 -25.94
CA GLU A 907 15.30 -34.17 -27.11
C GLU A 907 14.77 -35.31 -27.99
N LEU A 908 13.58 -35.11 -28.56
CA LEU A 908 12.95 -36.02 -29.49
C LEU A 908 12.39 -35.20 -30.66
N MET A 909 12.79 -35.52 -31.89
CA MET A 909 12.20 -34.94 -33.10
C MET A 909 11.37 -35.99 -33.85
N PRO A 910 10.09 -36.18 -33.48
CA PRO A 910 9.23 -37.10 -34.19
C PRO A 910 8.64 -36.45 -35.44
N ASN A 911 8.92 -37.03 -36.62
CA ASN A 911 8.24 -36.73 -37.89
C ASN A 911 8.38 -35.27 -38.41
N PRO A 912 9.59 -34.82 -38.77
CA PRO A 912 9.80 -33.49 -39.38
C PRO A 912 9.12 -33.36 -40.77
N ILE A 913 8.56 -32.19 -41.08
CA ILE A 913 7.74 -31.95 -42.30
C ILE A 913 8.61 -32.07 -43.58
N GLY A 914 8.43 -33.14 -44.37
CA GLY A 914 9.15 -33.35 -45.64
C GLY A 914 9.04 -34.78 -46.19
N ALA A 915 9.66 -35.06 -47.36
CA ALA A 915 9.62 -36.36 -48.03
C ALA A 915 10.79 -37.31 -47.64
N ASP A 916 11.37 -37.12 -46.45
CA ASP A 916 12.54 -37.86 -45.99
C ASP A 916 12.14 -38.80 -44.85
N ARG A 917 11.93 -40.09 -45.17
CA ARG A 917 11.90 -41.17 -44.17
C ARG A 917 13.33 -41.38 -43.65
N GLY A 918 13.58 -41.14 -42.36
CA GLY A 918 14.87 -41.38 -41.71
C GLY A 918 15.55 -40.17 -41.07
N ASN A 919 14.81 -39.10 -40.75
CA ASN A 919 15.32 -37.90 -40.06
C ASN A 919 14.69 -37.71 -38.66
N GLU A 920 14.09 -38.76 -38.09
CA GLU A 920 13.64 -38.77 -36.70
C GLU A 920 14.84 -38.96 -35.76
N THR A 921 15.01 -38.08 -34.77
CA THR A 921 16.19 -38.04 -33.88
C THR A 921 15.78 -38.17 -32.41
N THR A 922 16.64 -38.78 -31.59
CA THR A 922 16.46 -38.91 -30.13
C THR A 922 17.81 -38.68 -29.45
N GLU A 923 17.89 -37.67 -28.58
CA GLU A 923 19.09 -37.33 -27.80
C GLU A 923 18.96 -37.84 -26.36
N LEU A 924 20.03 -38.44 -25.85
CA LEU A 924 20.12 -38.91 -24.47
C LEU A 924 21.05 -37.99 -23.65
N TYR A 925 20.63 -37.67 -22.44
CA TYR A 925 21.39 -36.87 -21.48
C TYR A 925 21.66 -37.65 -20.20
N ASN A 926 22.88 -37.52 -19.69
CA ASN A 926 23.25 -38.05 -18.40
C ASN A 926 23.07 -36.99 -17.32
N CYS A 927 22.01 -37.09 -16.52
CA CYS A 927 21.75 -36.18 -15.40
C CYS A 927 22.72 -36.38 -14.22
N GLY A 928 23.54 -37.45 -14.25
CA GLY A 928 24.46 -37.80 -13.19
C GLY A 928 25.83 -37.12 -13.28
N ASP A 929 26.52 -37.04 -12.14
CA ASP A 929 27.87 -36.50 -11.97
C ASP A 929 29.00 -37.48 -12.34
N LYS A 930 28.66 -38.65 -12.89
CA LYS A 930 29.59 -39.73 -13.26
C LYS A 930 29.32 -40.23 -14.68
N PRO A 931 30.36 -40.67 -15.44
CA PRO A 931 30.17 -41.24 -16.76
C PRO A 931 29.36 -42.54 -16.71
N VAL A 932 28.47 -42.72 -17.69
CA VAL A 932 27.56 -43.87 -17.79
C VAL A 932 27.81 -44.63 -19.08
N ASP A 933 28.16 -45.91 -18.94
CA ASP A 933 28.27 -46.84 -20.07
C ASP A 933 26.88 -47.38 -20.44
N ILE A 934 26.36 -46.94 -21.59
CA ILE A 934 25.06 -47.33 -22.13
C ILE A 934 25.19 -48.38 -23.25
N SER A 935 26.35 -49.04 -23.34
CA SER A 935 26.61 -50.08 -24.33
C SER A 935 25.55 -51.18 -24.31
N GLY A 936 24.94 -51.43 -25.47
CA GLY A 936 23.94 -52.49 -25.64
C GLY A 936 22.57 -52.17 -25.02
N TRP A 937 22.33 -50.93 -24.59
CA TRP A 937 20.98 -50.48 -24.28
C TRP A 937 20.11 -50.47 -25.54
N VAL A 938 18.80 -50.55 -25.37
CA VAL A 938 17.84 -50.63 -26.48
C VAL A 938 16.81 -49.53 -26.34
N LEU A 939 16.69 -48.69 -27.37
CA LEU A 939 15.58 -47.76 -27.53
C LEU A 939 14.47 -48.47 -28.30
N GLU A 940 13.27 -48.50 -27.75
CA GLU A 940 12.10 -49.15 -28.36
C GLU A 940 10.97 -48.12 -28.51
N ASN A 941 10.36 -48.04 -29.70
CA ASN A 941 9.18 -47.20 -29.91
C ASN A 941 7.87 -47.98 -29.67
N GLU A 942 6.73 -47.28 -29.69
CA GLU A 942 5.42 -47.86 -29.39
C GLU A 942 4.99 -48.97 -30.38
N ASP A 943 5.54 -48.98 -31.60
CA ASP A 943 5.31 -50.01 -32.61
C ASP A 943 6.22 -51.26 -32.43
N GLY A 944 7.11 -51.24 -31.43
CA GLY A 944 8.06 -52.32 -31.13
C GLY A 944 9.30 -52.34 -32.02
N ALA A 945 9.57 -51.26 -32.76
CA ALA A 945 10.84 -51.11 -33.47
C ALA A 945 11.94 -50.75 -32.46
N THR A 946 13.10 -51.40 -32.58
CA THR A 946 14.19 -51.29 -31.61
C THR A 946 15.49 -50.82 -32.25
N TYR A 947 16.21 -49.94 -31.57
CA TYR A 947 17.59 -49.56 -31.87
C TYR A 947 18.51 -49.97 -30.73
N ASN A 948 19.60 -50.65 -31.06
CA ASN A 948 20.57 -51.12 -30.07
C ASN A 948 21.78 -50.18 -30.06
N ILE A 949 22.09 -49.62 -28.90
CA ILE A 949 23.22 -48.70 -28.73
C ILE A 949 24.53 -49.51 -28.87
N PRO A 950 25.49 -49.05 -29.69
CA PRO A 950 26.75 -49.75 -29.91
C PRO A 950 27.56 -50.04 -28.65
N ALA A 951 28.44 -51.03 -28.71
CA ALA A 951 29.36 -51.31 -27.62
C ALA A 951 30.48 -50.26 -27.56
N GLY A 952 30.75 -49.76 -26.35
CA GLY A 952 31.72 -48.70 -26.06
C GLY A 952 31.11 -47.31 -25.88
N THR A 953 29.78 -47.16 -25.94
CA THR A 953 29.12 -45.85 -25.82
C THR A 953 29.00 -45.44 -24.37
N ILE A 954 29.74 -44.40 -23.99
CA ILE A 954 29.74 -43.80 -22.64
C ILE A 954 29.28 -42.35 -22.77
N ILE A 955 28.27 -41.96 -21.99
CA ILE A 955 27.88 -40.56 -21.84
C ILE A 955 28.60 -40.02 -20.59
N GLU A 956 29.45 -39.02 -20.77
CA GLU A 956 30.17 -38.36 -19.68
C GLU A 956 29.19 -37.63 -18.72
N PRO A 957 29.61 -37.24 -17.51
CA PRO A 957 28.78 -36.48 -16.57
C PRO A 957 28.18 -35.23 -17.24
N TYR A 958 26.88 -35.00 -17.08
CA TYR A 958 26.17 -33.88 -17.72
C TYR A 958 26.42 -33.77 -19.24
N GLY A 959 26.74 -34.89 -19.87
CA GLY A 959 27.03 -34.99 -21.29
C GLY A 959 25.80 -35.35 -22.12
N LEU A 960 25.84 -34.94 -23.39
CA LEU A 960 24.85 -35.29 -24.41
C LEU A 960 25.46 -36.26 -25.42
N LEU A 961 24.62 -37.12 -26.00
CA LEU A 961 24.99 -37.98 -27.13
C LEU A 961 24.17 -37.58 -28.38
N PRO A 962 24.70 -36.71 -29.27
CA PRO A 962 23.95 -36.19 -30.42
C PRO A 962 24.01 -37.06 -31.71
N ASP A 963 22.85 -37.08 -32.37
CA ASP A 963 22.46 -37.31 -33.78
C ASP A 963 23.10 -38.46 -34.64
N ASP A 964 24.42 -38.57 -34.76
CA ASP A 964 25.00 -39.44 -35.81
C ASP A 964 25.10 -40.94 -35.44
N GLU A 965 24.86 -41.29 -34.17
CA GLU A 965 25.05 -42.66 -33.63
C GLU A 965 23.77 -43.36 -33.17
N CYS A 966 22.59 -42.76 -33.32
CA CYS A 966 21.30 -43.31 -32.83
C CYS A 966 20.12 -43.20 -33.82
N THR A 967 20.32 -43.50 -35.11
CA THR A 967 19.22 -43.53 -36.09
C THR A 967 18.49 -44.90 -36.09
N THR A 968 17.19 -44.92 -35.76
CA THR A 968 16.27 -46.10 -35.91
C THR A 968 15.78 -46.31 -37.34
#